data_AF-A0A1M6G3D5-F1
#
_entry.id   AF-A0A1M6G3D5-F1
#
_cell.length_a   1.000
_cell.length_b   1.000
_cell.length_c   1.000
_cell.angle_alpha   90.00
_cell.angle_beta   90.00
_cell.angle_gamma   90.00
#
_symmetry.space_group_name_H-M   'P 1'
#
loop_
_entity.id
_entity.type
_entity.pdbx_description
1 polymer ?
#
loop_
_entity_poly.entity_id
_entity_poly.type
_entity_poly.pdbx_seq_one_letter_code
_entity_poly.pdbx_strand_id
1 'polypeptide(L)'
;MKTSIIIWACNQLQYLTQTIASIRTYTEQESYELIVVDDHSTDGTTGWLSQQTDIKIITNEPDKGYAEGCNQAIAKAAGETIVLLESDVIVTHHWLDNLTACLYSEPGIGAVAPVTNYGGYAQAVPVSYQSIDEMHSYTQKYNLSNSSCWEERIKLAGYCLAVRKTVIDSVGLLDGTFSSGYLLDDDYSFRIRAGGYKLMLCRDTFVHHAGAPPAEPVDYRDMLNKFAAKWGFNPVYSTIIRQDIVNLIENPKTQAIVVLEIGCACGATLMKIKDGYHKARLYGIELNEKAALSAKLFAEVIAADIENTILPYPKEYFDYIILADVLEHLENPWRALENIKAYIKPGGQILASIPNIMHFSVLRNLLQGFWSYEEAGILDKTHLRFFTIYEIEKMFQSTGYKMNACHPNFIHETAEDRQFILALTSVAGNNRLMDQCRAYQYIVRACKPVDTLPAGRPAEDLRRNKLCFITCENDDPICLSHIRDLEIPDGYEIEILSVKGSVSRANAYNQAIGESDAKYKIYLHENVVIINKNFIRDILQVFEDSVVGLIGVAGSTQVPANGIWWEANCTYGKVFDSHRGYMELVAFQNVENEYQEVQCIDGLIMITQYDLPWREDLFNGWHFYDCSQSMEFIKAGYKVVVPRQQQPWCIHDCGIIGLTNGYHDYRRVFVDTYLKTDV
;
A
#
# COMPACT_ATOMS: atom_id res chain seq x y z
N MET A 1 -44.11 -9.11 -1.86
CA MET A 1 -43.56 -9.75 -3.08
C MET A 1 -43.32 -11.21 -2.74
N LYS A 2 -43.64 -12.14 -3.65
CA LYS A 2 -43.43 -13.57 -3.38
C LYS A 2 -42.05 -13.99 -3.85
N THR A 3 -41.33 -14.77 -3.03
CA THR A 3 -40.01 -15.32 -3.38
C THR A 3 -40.10 -16.81 -3.69
N SER A 4 -39.44 -17.29 -4.74
CA SER A 4 -39.26 -18.72 -4.97
C SER A 4 -37.87 -19.13 -4.51
N ILE A 5 -37.80 -19.92 -3.45
CA ILE A 5 -36.55 -20.50 -2.94
C ILE A 5 -36.35 -21.83 -3.65
N ILE A 6 -35.23 -21.97 -4.36
CA ILE A 6 -34.87 -23.13 -5.14
C ILE A 6 -33.67 -23.79 -4.48
N ILE A 7 -33.81 -25.08 -4.17
CA ILE A 7 -32.73 -25.91 -3.61
C ILE A 7 -32.50 -27.09 -4.55
N TRP A 8 -31.26 -27.27 -4.99
CA TRP A 8 -30.82 -28.49 -5.65
C TRP A 8 -30.18 -29.42 -4.62
N ALA A 9 -30.51 -30.70 -4.66
CA ALA A 9 -30.03 -31.69 -3.70
C ALA A 9 -29.69 -33.02 -4.40
N CYS A 10 -28.56 -33.62 -4.00
CA CYS A 10 -28.14 -34.96 -4.41
C CYS A 10 -27.37 -35.63 -3.27
N ASN A 11 -27.95 -36.65 -2.64
CA ASN A 11 -27.34 -37.42 -1.54
C ASN A 11 -26.89 -36.58 -0.32
N GLN A 12 -27.69 -35.58 0.09
CA GLN A 12 -27.39 -34.68 1.22
C GLN A 12 -28.57 -34.56 2.20
N LEU A 13 -29.31 -35.64 2.46
CA LEU A 13 -30.54 -35.61 3.27
C LEU A 13 -30.35 -34.87 4.61
N GLN A 14 -29.25 -35.16 5.32
CA GLN A 14 -28.99 -34.55 6.62
C GLN A 14 -28.91 -33.01 6.54
N TYR A 15 -28.18 -32.47 5.57
CA TYR A 15 -28.06 -31.03 5.38
C TYR A 15 -29.35 -30.42 4.86
N LEU A 16 -29.98 -31.06 3.87
CA LEU A 16 -31.23 -30.59 3.27
C LEU A 16 -32.34 -30.41 4.31
N THR A 17 -32.48 -31.37 5.24
CA THR A 17 -33.49 -31.26 6.31
C THR A 17 -33.25 -30.07 7.23
N GLN A 18 -31.99 -29.75 7.55
CA GLN A 18 -31.63 -28.60 8.38
C GLN A 18 -31.88 -27.27 7.64
N THR A 19 -31.48 -27.20 6.37
CA THR A 19 -31.73 -26.05 5.48
C THR A 19 -33.22 -25.74 5.40
N ILE A 20 -34.05 -26.74 5.08
CA ILE A 20 -35.52 -26.57 4.98
C ILE A 20 -36.14 -26.17 6.33
N ALA A 21 -35.70 -26.79 7.43
CA ALA A 21 -36.17 -26.44 8.77
C ALA A 21 -35.85 -24.98 9.12
N SER A 22 -34.65 -24.50 8.78
CA SER A 22 -34.24 -23.11 9.01
C SER A 22 -35.07 -22.11 8.19
N ILE A 23 -35.36 -22.42 6.91
CA ILE A 23 -36.24 -21.58 6.08
C ILE A 23 -37.61 -21.43 6.71
N ARG A 24 -38.25 -22.55 7.09
CA ARG A 24 -39.57 -22.57 7.73
C ARG A 24 -39.59 -21.79 9.05
N THR A 25 -38.47 -21.78 9.76
CA THR A 25 -38.36 -21.11 11.07
C THR A 25 -38.14 -19.60 10.93
N TYR A 26 -37.33 -19.17 9.95
CA TYR A 26 -36.84 -17.79 9.86
C TYR A 26 -37.39 -16.99 8.67
N THR A 27 -38.39 -17.52 7.99
CA THR A 27 -39.04 -16.86 6.85
C THR A 27 -40.55 -16.85 7.06
N GLU A 28 -41.18 -15.69 6.88
CA GLU A 28 -42.63 -15.55 7.07
C GLU A 28 -43.40 -16.49 6.14
N GLN A 29 -44.36 -17.23 6.69
CA GLN A 29 -45.19 -18.14 5.91
C GLN A 29 -45.95 -17.35 4.83
N GLU A 30 -46.19 -17.97 3.67
CA GLU A 30 -46.83 -17.33 2.49
C GLU A 30 -45.99 -16.28 1.73
N SER A 31 -44.92 -15.74 2.34
CA SER A 31 -43.99 -14.82 1.65
C SER A 31 -43.11 -15.52 0.61
N TYR A 32 -43.01 -16.85 0.69
CA TYR A 32 -42.20 -17.68 -0.21
C TYR A 32 -42.93 -18.93 -0.70
N GLU A 33 -42.36 -19.54 -1.73
CA GLU A 33 -42.58 -20.95 -2.06
C GLU A 33 -41.25 -21.69 -2.10
N LEU A 34 -41.28 -22.99 -1.83
CA LEU A 34 -40.09 -23.83 -1.82
C LEU A 34 -40.16 -24.83 -2.98
N ILE A 35 -39.13 -24.84 -3.81
CA ILE A 35 -38.96 -25.78 -4.93
C ILE A 35 -37.67 -26.56 -4.68
N VAL A 36 -37.77 -27.88 -4.55
CA VAL A 36 -36.61 -28.75 -4.36
C VAL A 36 -36.43 -29.63 -5.58
N VAL A 37 -35.22 -29.62 -6.13
CA VAL A 37 -34.79 -30.50 -7.21
C VAL A 37 -33.97 -31.63 -6.59
N ASP A 38 -34.49 -32.85 -6.67
CA ASP A 38 -33.80 -34.07 -6.28
C ASP A 38 -33.12 -34.68 -7.51
N ASP A 39 -31.80 -34.59 -7.56
CA ASP A 39 -30.97 -35.06 -8.68
C ASP A 39 -30.55 -36.50 -8.48
N HIS A 40 -31.54 -37.40 -8.48
CA HIS A 40 -31.36 -38.84 -8.35
C HIS A 40 -30.69 -39.28 -7.03
N SER A 41 -31.17 -38.79 -5.89
CA SER A 41 -30.64 -39.22 -4.59
C SER A 41 -30.94 -40.69 -4.27
N THR A 42 -30.00 -41.33 -3.58
CA THR A 42 -30.06 -42.73 -3.14
C THR A 42 -29.98 -42.91 -1.62
N ASP A 43 -29.81 -41.81 -0.88
CA ASP A 43 -29.66 -41.77 0.58
C ASP A 43 -31.01 -41.68 1.34
N GLY A 44 -32.13 -41.81 0.63
CA GLY A 44 -33.47 -41.65 1.18
C GLY A 44 -34.08 -40.25 1.02
N THR A 45 -33.36 -39.30 0.42
CA THR A 45 -33.85 -37.93 0.14
C THR A 45 -35.18 -37.92 -0.61
N THR A 46 -35.31 -38.70 -1.69
CA THR A 46 -36.56 -38.78 -2.48
C THR A 46 -37.76 -39.21 -1.62
N GLY A 47 -37.55 -40.23 -0.77
CA GLY A 47 -38.58 -40.74 0.12
C GLY A 47 -39.01 -39.71 1.16
N TRP A 48 -38.05 -39.00 1.76
CA TRP A 48 -38.34 -37.94 2.72
C TRP A 48 -39.06 -36.74 2.07
N LEU A 49 -38.63 -36.33 0.88
CA LEU A 49 -39.27 -35.25 0.12
C LEU A 49 -40.72 -35.57 -0.23
N SER A 50 -41.01 -36.81 -0.63
CA SER A 50 -42.38 -37.24 -0.98
C SER A 50 -43.41 -37.08 0.15
N GLN A 51 -42.94 -36.96 1.41
CA GLN A 51 -43.79 -36.75 2.59
C GLN A 51 -44.06 -35.26 2.89
N GLN A 52 -43.38 -34.34 2.21
CA GLN A 52 -43.52 -32.89 2.41
C GLN A 52 -44.71 -32.35 1.60
N THR A 53 -45.60 -31.58 2.23
CA THR A 53 -46.84 -31.08 1.58
C THR A 53 -46.74 -29.63 1.11
N ASP A 54 -45.76 -28.90 1.60
CA ASP A 54 -45.47 -27.49 1.36
C ASP A 54 -44.34 -27.27 0.33
N ILE A 55 -43.79 -28.35 -0.25
CA ILE A 55 -42.65 -28.30 -1.18
C ILE A 55 -43.08 -28.74 -2.58
N LYS A 56 -42.70 -27.98 -3.59
CA LYS A 56 -42.78 -28.40 -5.00
C LYS A 56 -41.54 -29.21 -5.35
N ILE A 57 -41.72 -30.49 -5.65
CA ILE A 57 -40.60 -31.41 -5.90
C ILE A 57 -40.42 -31.61 -7.40
N ILE A 58 -39.17 -31.59 -7.86
CA ILE A 58 -38.75 -31.99 -9.20
C ILE A 58 -37.74 -33.13 -9.02
N THR A 59 -38.02 -34.30 -9.60
CA THR A 59 -37.12 -35.45 -9.56
C THR A 59 -36.47 -35.63 -10.93
N ASN A 60 -35.15 -35.69 -10.96
CA ASN A 60 -34.37 -35.90 -12.18
C ASN A 60 -33.87 -37.34 -12.32
N GLU A 61 -33.59 -37.70 -13.57
CA GLU A 61 -32.71 -38.82 -13.90
C GLU A 61 -31.23 -38.44 -13.59
N PRO A 62 -30.32 -39.41 -13.44
CA PRO A 62 -28.89 -39.13 -13.24
C PRO A 62 -28.30 -38.16 -14.28
N ASP A 63 -27.19 -37.51 -13.92
CA ASP A 63 -26.32 -36.72 -14.80
C ASP A 63 -26.93 -35.43 -15.38
N LYS A 64 -28.06 -34.93 -14.84
CA LYS A 64 -28.62 -33.63 -15.24
C LYS A 64 -27.76 -32.47 -14.75
N GLY A 65 -27.29 -32.55 -13.51
CA GLY A 65 -26.41 -31.55 -12.92
C GLY A 65 -27.13 -30.31 -12.40
N TYR A 66 -26.38 -29.52 -11.63
CA TYR A 66 -26.89 -28.40 -10.84
C TYR A 66 -27.58 -27.31 -11.68
N ALA A 67 -26.93 -26.87 -12.76
CA ALA A 67 -27.43 -25.76 -13.58
C ALA A 67 -28.78 -26.11 -14.24
N GLU A 68 -28.88 -27.30 -14.84
CA GLU A 68 -30.10 -27.76 -15.50
C GLU A 68 -31.23 -27.99 -14.50
N GLY A 69 -30.93 -28.59 -13.34
CA GLY A 69 -31.89 -28.75 -12.26
C GLY A 69 -32.46 -27.42 -11.79
N CYS A 70 -31.59 -26.45 -11.50
CA CYS A 70 -32.01 -25.10 -11.12
C CYS A 70 -32.83 -24.42 -12.23
N ASN A 71 -32.46 -24.57 -13.50
CA ASN A 71 -33.21 -24.02 -14.63
C ASN A 71 -34.64 -24.56 -14.73
N GLN A 72 -34.85 -25.85 -14.48
CA GLN A 72 -36.19 -26.44 -14.43
C GLN A 72 -37.03 -25.87 -13.29
N ALA A 73 -36.42 -25.64 -12.13
CA ALA A 73 -37.09 -25.03 -10.99
C ALA A 73 -37.43 -23.55 -11.26
N ILE A 74 -36.52 -22.78 -11.87
CA ILE A 74 -36.74 -21.39 -12.28
C ILE A 74 -37.94 -21.31 -13.24
N ALA A 75 -38.04 -22.22 -14.21
CA ALA A 75 -39.16 -22.24 -15.15
C ALA A 75 -40.53 -22.48 -14.48
N LYS A 76 -40.55 -23.14 -13.31
CA LYS A 76 -41.77 -23.41 -12.52
C LYS A 76 -42.00 -22.42 -11.38
N ALA A 77 -41.07 -21.50 -11.16
CA ALA A 77 -41.12 -20.51 -10.10
C ALA A 77 -42.16 -19.42 -10.39
N ALA A 78 -43.00 -19.11 -9.41
CA ALA A 78 -44.03 -18.09 -9.45
C ALA A 78 -43.62 -16.78 -8.76
N GLY A 79 -42.51 -16.77 -8.02
CA GLY A 79 -41.99 -15.60 -7.33
C GLY A 79 -41.40 -14.55 -8.27
N GLU A 80 -41.44 -13.30 -7.83
CA GLU A 80 -40.79 -12.16 -8.50
C GLU A 80 -39.29 -12.09 -8.17
N THR A 81 -38.92 -12.70 -7.04
CA THR A 81 -37.53 -12.94 -6.62
C THR A 81 -37.27 -14.43 -6.65
N ILE A 82 -36.16 -14.83 -7.26
CA ILE A 82 -35.65 -16.20 -7.22
C ILE A 82 -34.48 -16.23 -6.26
N VAL A 83 -34.48 -17.17 -5.32
CA VAL A 83 -33.33 -17.45 -4.47
C VAL A 83 -32.79 -18.82 -4.83
N LEU A 84 -31.57 -18.86 -5.36
CA LEU A 84 -30.80 -20.10 -5.48
C LEU A 84 -30.09 -20.33 -4.14
N LEU A 85 -30.39 -21.44 -3.48
CA LEU A 85 -29.87 -21.77 -2.16
C LEU A 85 -29.29 -23.18 -2.17
N GLU A 86 -28.04 -23.33 -1.74
CA GLU A 86 -27.42 -24.64 -1.60
C GLU A 86 -28.07 -25.45 -0.46
N SER A 87 -28.06 -26.78 -0.60
CA SER A 87 -28.76 -27.69 0.32
C SER A 87 -28.16 -27.74 1.73
N ASP A 88 -27.00 -27.15 1.95
CA ASP A 88 -26.25 -27.12 3.21
C ASP A 88 -26.06 -25.71 3.78
N VAL A 89 -26.97 -24.80 3.42
CA VAL A 89 -27.05 -23.46 3.97
C VAL A 89 -28.16 -23.34 5.02
N ILE A 90 -27.77 -23.04 6.26
CA ILE A 90 -28.70 -22.72 7.34
C ILE A 90 -28.96 -21.22 7.32
N VAL A 91 -30.19 -20.83 6.97
CA VAL A 91 -30.61 -19.43 6.98
C VAL A 91 -30.94 -18.96 8.40
N THR A 92 -30.96 -17.64 8.61
CA THR A 92 -31.02 -17.04 9.95
C THR A 92 -32.06 -15.92 10.01
N HIS A 93 -32.33 -15.37 11.19
CA HIS A 93 -33.37 -14.33 11.35
C HIS A 93 -33.22 -13.17 10.35
N HIS A 94 -34.33 -12.72 9.75
CA HIS A 94 -34.39 -11.60 8.80
C HIS A 94 -33.56 -11.76 7.52
N TRP A 95 -33.03 -12.95 7.22
CA TRP A 95 -32.16 -13.14 6.06
C TRP A 95 -32.84 -12.71 4.75
N LEU A 96 -34.06 -13.19 4.50
CA LEU A 96 -34.77 -12.92 3.24
C LEU A 96 -35.27 -11.48 3.16
N ASP A 97 -35.71 -10.91 4.30
CA ASP A 97 -36.16 -9.53 4.37
C ASP A 97 -35.02 -8.57 4.02
N ASN A 98 -33.84 -8.78 4.60
CA ASN A 98 -32.67 -7.93 4.35
C ASN A 98 -32.15 -8.09 2.92
N LEU A 99 -32.08 -9.32 2.39
CA LEU A 99 -31.72 -9.54 0.98
C LEU A 99 -32.71 -8.85 0.05
N THR A 100 -34.01 -8.97 0.31
CA THR A 100 -35.05 -8.32 -0.50
C THR A 100 -34.96 -6.80 -0.38
N ALA A 101 -34.72 -6.26 0.82
CA ALA A 101 -34.55 -4.82 1.02
C ALA A 101 -33.37 -4.26 0.20
N CYS A 102 -32.23 -4.97 0.18
CA CYS A 102 -31.08 -4.59 -0.64
C CYS A 102 -31.38 -4.73 -2.13
N LEU A 103 -31.89 -5.88 -2.57
CA LEU A 103 -32.20 -6.18 -3.98
C LEU A 103 -33.16 -5.14 -4.59
N TYR A 104 -34.13 -4.66 -3.80
CA TYR A 104 -35.14 -3.68 -4.21
C TYR A 104 -34.83 -2.23 -3.84
N SER A 105 -33.69 -1.95 -3.22
CA SER A 105 -33.30 -0.59 -2.81
C SER A 105 -33.07 0.36 -4.00
N GLU A 106 -32.66 -0.17 -5.15
CA GLU A 106 -32.59 0.55 -6.41
C GLU A 106 -32.93 -0.36 -7.61
N PRO A 107 -33.46 0.19 -8.72
CA PRO A 107 -33.81 -0.60 -9.90
C PRO A 107 -32.62 -1.29 -10.58
N GLY A 108 -31.40 -0.75 -10.40
CA GLY A 108 -30.19 -1.23 -11.04
C GLY A 108 -29.56 -2.47 -10.41
N ILE A 109 -29.99 -2.90 -9.22
CA ILE A 109 -29.46 -4.11 -8.56
C ILE A 109 -30.16 -5.33 -9.13
N GLY A 110 -29.38 -6.23 -9.74
CA GLY A 110 -29.91 -7.45 -10.35
C GLY A 110 -29.84 -8.68 -9.46
N ALA A 111 -28.82 -8.77 -8.63
CA ALA A 111 -28.68 -9.87 -7.67
C ALA A 111 -27.96 -9.43 -6.39
N VAL A 112 -28.26 -10.15 -5.30
CA VAL A 112 -27.64 -9.95 -4.00
C VAL A 112 -27.30 -11.27 -3.31
N ALA A 113 -26.28 -11.25 -2.46
CA ALA A 113 -25.92 -12.39 -1.61
C ALA A 113 -25.59 -11.93 -0.17
N PRO A 114 -25.81 -12.78 0.84
CA PRO A 114 -25.42 -12.52 2.23
C PRO A 114 -23.94 -12.84 2.48
N VAL A 115 -23.40 -12.46 3.64
CA VAL A 115 -22.11 -13.00 4.14
C VAL A 115 -22.29 -14.37 4.81
N THR A 116 -21.19 -15.09 5.04
CA THR A 116 -21.19 -16.45 5.60
C THR A 116 -19.99 -16.72 6.50
N ASN A 117 -19.96 -17.84 7.22
CA ASN A 117 -18.77 -18.35 7.91
C ASN A 117 -17.74 -18.97 6.95
N TYR A 118 -18.20 -19.52 5.83
CA TYR A 118 -17.37 -20.27 4.91
C TYR A 118 -17.81 -20.02 3.47
N GLY A 119 -16.94 -19.40 2.66
CA GLY A 119 -17.27 -19.05 1.29
C GLY A 119 -16.17 -18.26 0.58
N GLY A 120 -16.25 -18.23 -0.74
CA GLY A 120 -15.32 -17.51 -1.62
C GLY A 120 -15.55 -16.00 -1.67
N TYR A 121 -14.80 -15.34 -2.56
CA TYR A 121 -14.97 -13.94 -2.97
C TYR A 121 -14.97 -12.89 -1.83
N ALA A 122 -14.29 -13.22 -0.72
CA ALA A 122 -14.29 -12.41 0.50
C ALA A 122 -15.70 -12.14 1.07
N GLN A 123 -16.61 -13.13 0.93
CA GLN A 123 -17.93 -13.16 1.58
C GLN A 123 -17.91 -13.89 2.93
N ALA A 124 -16.86 -14.67 3.21
CA ALA A 124 -16.64 -15.23 4.53
C ALA A 124 -16.24 -14.13 5.53
N VAL A 125 -16.87 -14.15 6.70
CA VAL A 125 -16.56 -13.26 7.83
C VAL A 125 -16.12 -14.08 9.04
N PRO A 126 -15.24 -13.54 9.90
CA PRO A 126 -14.87 -14.21 11.14
C PRO A 126 -16.10 -14.46 12.03
N VAL A 127 -16.24 -15.68 12.53
CA VAL A 127 -17.33 -16.10 13.42
C VAL A 127 -16.78 -16.59 14.76
N SER A 128 -17.60 -16.46 15.82
CA SER A 128 -17.21 -16.81 17.18
C SER A 128 -18.08 -17.89 17.82
N TYR A 129 -19.13 -18.38 17.13
CA TYR A 129 -19.99 -19.44 17.65
C TYR A 129 -19.37 -20.83 17.41
N GLN A 130 -19.72 -21.79 18.26
CA GLN A 130 -19.31 -23.20 18.13
C GLN A 130 -20.48 -24.18 17.96
N SER A 131 -21.72 -23.67 18.04
CA SER A 131 -22.94 -24.46 17.85
C SER A 131 -24.01 -23.67 17.07
N ILE A 132 -25.02 -24.37 16.57
CA ILE A 132 -26.17 -23.77 15.87
C ILE A 132 -26.95 -22.82 16.81
N ASP A 133 -27.12 -23.17 18.08
CA ASP A 133 -27.81 -22.32 19.06
C ASP A 133 -27.05 -21.01 19.34
N GLU A 134 -25.72 -21.10 19.48
CA GLU A 134 -24.85 -19.94 19.61
C GLU A 134 -24.86 -19.08 18.35
N MET A 135 -24.90 -19.70 17.17
CA MET A 135 -25.02 -19.00 15.89
C MET A 135 -26.32 -18.20 15.81
N HIS A 136 -27.46 -18.75 16.26
CA HIS A 136 -28.71 -17.99 16.29
C HIS A 136 -28.62 -16.75 17.19
N SER A 137 -27.98 -16.89 18.36
CA SER A 137 -27.73 -15.75 19.26
C SER A 137 -26.77 -14.70 18.66
N TYR A 138 -25.75 -15.15 17.93
CA TYR A 138 -24.82 -14.29 17.19
C TYR A 138 -25.53 -13.51 16.08
N THR A 139 -26.36 -14.19 15.29
CA THR A 139 -26.99 -13.63 14.08
C THR A 139 -28.13 -12.67 14.36
N GLN A 140 -28.84 -12.80 15.50
CA GLN A 140 -29.83 -11.80 15.92
C GLN A 140 -29.25 -10.39 16.07
N LYS A 141 -27.97 -10.27 16.43
CA LYS A 141 -27.27 -8.97 16.52
C LYS A 141 -26.65 -8.55 15.20
N TYR A 142 -26.38 -9.51 14.32
CA TYR A 142 -25.73 -9.28 13.04
C TYR A 142 -26.73 -8.83 11.97
N ASN A 143 -27.90 -9.47 11.91
CA ASN A 143 -28.89 -9.28 10.85
C ASN A 143 -29.80 -8.07 11.07
N LEU A 144 -29.22 -6.96 11.54
CA LEU A 144 -29.89 -5.68 11.66
C LEU A 144 -29.69 -4.90 10.36
N SER A 145 -30.76 -4.71 9.58
CA SER A 145 -30.66 -4.08 8.27
C SER A 145 -29.97 -2.72 8.36
N ASN A 146 -28.93 -2.55 7.55
CA ASN A 146 -28.15 -1.31 7.48
C ASN A 146 -27.60 -1.13 6.06
N SER A 147 -28.21 -0.23 5.30
CA SER A 147 -27.81 0.04 3.91
C SER A 147 -26.39 0.58 3.75
N SER A 148 -25.80 1.16 4.80
CA SER A 148 -24.40 1.61 4.75
C SER A 148 -23.39 0.46 4.73
N CYS A 149 -23.84 -0.78 4.98
CA CYS A 149 -23.01 -1.98 4.97
C CYS A 149 -23.03 -2.71 3.61
N TRP A 150 -23.90 -2.32 2.69
CA TRP A 150 -24.00 -2.99 1.39
C TRP A 150 -22.84 -2.59 0.48
N GLU A 151 -22.21 -3.59 -0.15
CA GLU A 151 -21.03 -3.40 -1.01
C GLU A 151 -21.34 -3.87 -2.44
N GLU A 152 -20.99 -3.07 -3.46
CA GLU A 152 -21.10 -3.52 -4.85
C GLU A 152 -19.97 -4.51 -5.16
N ARG A 153 -20.26 -5.59 -5.88
CA ARG A 153 -19.27 -6.64 -6.19
C ARG A 153 -19.19 -6.97 -7.68
N ILE A 154 -18.02 -7.48 -8.09
CA ILE A 154 -17.81 -8.05 -9.43
C ILE A 154 -18.42 -9.44 -9.53
N LYS A 155 -18.37 -10.22 -8.44
CA LYS A 155 -18.91 -11.58 -8.35
C LYS A 155 -19.57 -11.82 -7.01
N LEU A 156 -20.60 -12.67 -7.01
CA LEU A 156 -21.24 -13.19 -5.80
C LEU A 156 -21.15 -14.71 -5.78
N ALA A 157 -20.97 -15.29 -4.60
CA ALA A 157 -20.91 -16.74 -4.44
C ALA A 157 -22.30 -17.39 -4.53
N GLY A 158 -22.38 -18.56 -5.16
CA GLY A 158 -23.63 -19.26 -5.46
C GLY A 158 -24.39 -19.90 -4.29
N TYR A 159 -23.80 -19.98 -3.08
CA TYR A 159 -24.43 -20.67 -1.94
C TYR A 159 -25.78 -20.09 -1.52
N CYS A 160 -25.96 -18.77 -1.71
CA CYS A 160 -27.22 -18.08 -1.48
C CYS A 160 -27.27 -16.83 -2.36
N LEU A 161 -27.99 -16.92 -3.46
CA LEU A 161 -28.08 -15.85 -4.47
C LEU A 161 -29.54 -15.49 -4.72
N ALA A 162 -29.94 -14.26 -4.35
CA ALA A 162 -31.25 -13.72 -4.64
C ALA A 162 -31.19 -12.86 -5.90
N VAL A 163 -32.01 -13.18 -6.90
CA VAL A 163 -32.02 -12.54 -8.23
C VAL A 163 -33.45 -12.13 -8.58
N ARG A 164 -33.62 -10.95 -9.18
CA ARG A 164 -34.92 -10.55 -9.73
C ARG A 164 -35.29 -11.43 -10.91
N LYS A 165 -36.52 -11.92 -10.96
CA LYS A 165 -36.99 -12.73 -12.09
C LYS A 165 -36.87 -11.99 -13.42
N THR A 166 -37.17 -10.69 -13.43
CA THR A 166 -37.00 -9.84 -14.62
C THR A 166 -35.56 -9.74 -15.12
N VAL A 167 -34.57 -9.89 -14.23
CA VAL A 167 -33.16 -9.93 -14.59
C VAL A 167 -32.81 -11.28 -15.19
N ILE A 168 -33.31 -12.39 -14.62
CA ILE A 168 -33.18 -13.73 -15.21
C ILE A 168 -33.78 -13.75 -16.63
N ASP A 169 -34.97 -13.20 -16.81
CA ASP A 169 -35.64 -13.10 -18.12
C ASP A 169 -34.81 -12.29 -19.12
N SER A 170 -34.03 -11.31 -18.64
CA SER A 170 -33.17 -10.46 -19.46
C SER A 170 -31.81 -11.09 -19.81
N VAL A 171 -31.17 -11.79 -18.88
CA VAL A 171 -29.79 -12.30 -19.04
C VAL A 171 -29.72 -13.80 -19.32
N GLY A 172 -30.88 -14.45 -19.32
CA GLY A 172 -31.05 -15.88 -19.53
C GLY A 172 -30.85 -16.73 -18.27
N LEU A 173 -31.12 -18.00 -18.45
CA LEU A 173 -30.98 -19.06 -17.43
C LEU A 173 -29.51 -19.40 -17.15
N LEU A 174 -29.24 -20.29 -16.19
CA LEU A 174 -27.90 -20.77 -15.86
C LEU A 174 -27.28 -21.54 -17.04
N ASP A 175 -25.98 -21.39 -17.28
CA ASP A 175 -25.30 -22.00 -18.44
C ASP A 175 -24.88 -23.44 -18.11
N GLY A 176 -25.43 -24.40 -18.86
CA GLY A 176 -25.14 -25.83 -18.68
C GLY A 176 -23.68 -26.24 -18.94
N THR A 177 -22.85 -25.36 -19.51
CA THR A 177 -21.40 -25.58 -19.57
C THR A 177 -20.77 -25.74 -18.19
N PHE A 178 -21.39 -25.11 -17.17
CA PHE A 178 -20.96 -25.13 -15.77
C PHE A 178 -21.89 -25.97 -14.88
N SER A 179 -22.53 -27.02 -15.44
CA SER A 179 -23.50 -27.87 -14.73
C SER A 179 -22.98 -28.57 -13.48
N SER A 180 -21.66 -28.67 -13.29
CA SER A 180 -21.05 -29.19 -12.06
C SER A 180 -21.11 -28.21 -10.88
N GLY A 181 -21.60 -26.99 -11.09
CA GLY A 181 -21.73 -25.92 -10.08
C GLY A 181 -20.51 -24.98 -10.01
N TYR A 182 -19.32 -25.44 -10.38
CA TYR A 182 -18.10 -24.62 -10.34
C TYR A 182 -18.08 -23.56 -11.43
N LEU A 183 -17.73 -22.32 -11.06
CA LEU A 183 -17.69 -21.13 -11.92
C LEU A 183 -19.04 -20.76 -12.56
N LEU A 184 -20.13 -21.43 -12.16
CA LEU A 184 -21.47 -21.10 -12.63
C LEU A 184 -21.92 -19.75 -12.08
N ASP A 185 -21.60 -19.49 -10.82
CA ASP A 185 -21.84 -18.23 -10.13
C ASP A 185 -20.94 -17.10 -10.65
N ASP A 186 -19.68 -17.38 -11.02
CA ASP A 186 -18.84 -16.45 -11.79
C ASP A 186 -19.50 -16.08 -13.12
N ASP A 187 -19.87 -17.10 -13.92
CA ASP A 187 -20.49 -16.88 -15.23
C ASP A 187 -21.75 -16.04 -15.10
N TYR A 188 -22.60 -16.37 -14.12
CA TYR A 188 -23.86 -15.69 -13.92
C TYR A 188 -23.67 -14.26 -13.42
N SER A 189 -22.72 -14.05 -12.51
CA SER A 189 -22.30 -12.72 -12.07
C SER A 189 -21.89 -11.84 -13.26
N PHE A 190 -21.05 -12.36 -14.16
CA PHE A 190 -20.60 -11.61 -15.34
C PHE A 190 -21.72 -11.38 -16.35
N ARG A 191 -22.65 -12.32 -16.55
CA ARG A 191 -23.83 -12.09 -17.42
C ARG A 191 -24.77 -11.04 -16.87
N ILE A 192 -25.05 -11.06 -15.55
CA ILE A 192 -25.86 -10.04 -14.89
C ILE A 192 -25.23 -8.66 -15.07
N ARG A 193 -23.92 -8.55 -14.83
CA ARG A 193 -23.16 -7.30 -15.02
C ARG A 193 -23.13 -6.85 -16.48
N ALA A 194 -22.90 -7.76 -17.42
CA ALA A 194 -22.93 -7.46 -18.86
C ALA A 194 -24.33 -6.99 -19.33
N GLY A 195 -25.39 -7.41 -18.64
CA GLY A 195 -26.75 -6.88 -18.81
C GLY A 195 -26.97 -5.47 -18.24
N GLY A 196 -25.94 -4.86 -17.62
CA GLY A 196 -26.00 -3.52 -17.04
C GLY A 196 -26.47 -3.46 -15.58
N TYR A 197 -26.60 -4.61 -14.91
CA TYR A 197 -27.07 -4.69 -13.52
C TYR A 197 -25.92 -4.76 -12.52
N LYS A 198 -26.16 -4.25 -11.31
CA LYS A 198 -25.23 -4.35 -10.17
C LYS A 198 -25.43 -5.66 -9.42
N LEU A 199 -24.36 -6.10 -8.77
CA LEU A 199 -24.37 -7.17 -7.78
C LEU A 199 -24.04 -6.58 -6.42
N MET A 200 -24.80 -6.92 -5.37
CA MET A 200 -24.55 -6.40 -4.02
C MET A 200 -24.31 -7.50 -3.00
N LEU A 201 -23.28 -7.33 -2.18
CA LEU A 201 -23.08 -8.10 -0.96
C LEU A 201 -23.79 -7.43 0.21
N CYS A 202 -24.75 -8.13 0.82
CA CYS A 202 -25.49 -7.69 1.99
C CYS A 202 -24.70 -8.05 3.26
N ARG A 203 -23.76 -7.19 3.68
CA ARG A 203 -22.96 -7.45 4.89
C ARG A 203 -23.74 -7.35 6.20
N ASP A 204 -24.97 -6.84 6.15
CA ASP A 204 -25.93 -6.82 7.26
C ASP A 204 -26.79 -8.10 7.29
N THR A 205 -26.39 -9.14 6.55
CA THR A 205 -27.14 -10.40 6.45
C THR A 205 -26.18 -11.57 6.47
N PHE A 206 -26.37 -12.47 7.43
CA PHE A 206 -25.53 -13.66 7.60
C PHE A 206 -26.34 -14.95 7.37
N VAL A 207 -25.73 -15.91 6.69
CA VAL A 207 -26.19 -17.31 6.62
C VAL A 207 -25.03 -18.24 6.97
N HIS A 208 -25.33 -19.43 7.46
CA HIS A 208 -24.29 -20.43 7.73
C HIS A 208 -24.18 -21.42 6.60
N HIS A 209 -22.96 -21.66 6.13
CA HIS A 209 -22.66 -22.63 5.09
C HIS A 209 -21.82 -23.76 5.70
N ALA A 210 -22.32 -24.98 5.63
CA ALA A 210 -21.66 -26.14 6.24
C ALA A 210 -20.44 -26.61 5.43
N GLY A 211 -20.40 -26.32 4.12
CA GLY A 211 -19.29 -26.68 3.25
C GLY A 211 -19.27 -28.16 2.92
N ALA A 212 -20.45 -28.73 2.63
CA ALA A 212 -20.57 -30.12 2.23
C ALA A 212 -19.68 -30.42 1.01
N PRO A 213 -19.03 -31.60 0.96
CA PRO A 213 -18.19 -31.95 -0.18
C PRO A 213 -19.05 -32.04 -1.46
N PRO A 214 -18.48 -31.69 -2.62
CA PRO A 214 -19.18 -31.82 -3.89
C PRO A 214 -19.58 -33.28 -4.13
N ALA A 215 -20.72 -33.49 -4.80
CA ALA A 215 -21.22 -34.82 -5.10
C ALA A 215 -20.25 -35.63 -5.98
N GLU A 216 -19.52 -34.95 -6.88
CA GLU A 216 -18.54 -35.57 -7.76
C GLU A 216 -17.22 -34.77 -7.85
N PRO A 217 -16.08 -35.42 -8.13
CA PRO A 217 -14.82 -34.74 -8.40
C PRO A 217 -14.93 -33.90 -9.68
N VAL A 218 -14.53 -32.63 -9.60
CA VAL A 218 -14.54 -31.71 -10.75
C VAL A 218 -13.12 -31.34 -11.11
N ASP A 219 -12.77 -31.41 -12.40
CA ASP A 219 -11.52 -30.86 -12.92
C ASP A 219 -11.63 -29.33 -12.97
N TYR A 220 -11.19 -28.66 -11.91
CA TYR A 220 -11.23 -27.21 -11.80
C TYR A 220 -10.41 -26.51 -12.90
N ARG A 221 -9.36 -27.13 -13.43
CA ARG A 221 -8.55 -26.55 -14.51
C ARG A 221 -9.32 -26.55 -15.83
N ASP A 222 -10.05 -27.62 -16.13
CA ASP A 222 -10.96 -27.67 -17.27
C ASP A 222 -12.04 -26.58 -17.15
N MET A 223 -12.60 -26.39 -15.96
CA MET A 223 -13.58 -25.32 -15.71
C MET A 223 -13.01 -23.92 -15.94
N LEU A 224 -11.79 -23.63 -15.47
CA LEU A 224 -11.11 -22.37 -15.75
C LEU A 224 -10.86 -22.18 -17.25
N ASN A 225 -10.49 -23.23 -17.98
CA ASN A 225 -10.30 -23.18 -19.42
C ASN A 225 -11.62 -22.89 -20.16
N LYS A 226 -12.72 -23.53 -19.77
CA LYS A 226 -14.05 -23.26 -20.32
C LYS A 226 -14.49 -21.82 -20.05
N PHE A 227 -14.29 -21.33 -18.83
CA PHE A 227 -14.57 -19.95 -18.48
C PHE A 227 -13.73 -18.98 -19.33
N ALA A 228 -12.42 -19.20 -19.42
CA ALA A 228 -11.52 -18.38 -20.21
C ALA A 228 -11.84 -18.43 -21.71
N ALA A 229 -12.28 -19.58 -22.24
CA ALA A 229 -12.74 -19.68 -23.63
C ALA A 229 -13.99 -18.82 -23.88
N LYS A 230 -14.93 -18.78 -22.93
CA LYS A 230 -16.15 -17.97 -23.02
C LYS A 230 -15.86 -16.47 -22.85
N TRP A 231 -15.18 -16.11 -21.76
CA TRP A 231 -15.02 -14.72 -21.32
C TRP A 231 -13.69 -14.07 -21.74
N GLY A 232 -12.72 -14.85 -22.18
CA GLY A 232 -11.41 -14.39 -22.65
C GLY A 232 -10.45 -13.93 -21.56
N PHE A 233 -10.72 -14.24 -20.30
CA PHE A 233 -9.84 -13.95 -19.18
C PHE A 233 -9.99 -15.00 -18.07
N ASN A 234 -9.01 -15.08 -17.18
CA ASN A 234 -9.07 -15.97 -16.01
C ASN A 234 -9.89 -15.30 -14.89
N PRO A 235 -10.96 -15.93 -14.38
CA PRO A 235 -11.86 -15.31 -13.40
C PRO A 235 -11.25 -15.22 -12.01
N VAL A 236 -10.23 -16.01 -11.68
CA VAL A 236 -9.52 -15.92 -10.40
C VAL A 236 -8.65 -14.69 -10.44
N TYR A 237 -7.69 -14.62 -11.37
CA TYR A 237 -6.74 -13.51 -11.46
C TYR A 237 -7.42 -12.16 -11.72
N SER A 238 -8.30 -12.07 -12.71
CA SER A 238 -8.84 -10.80 -13.22
C SER A 238 -9.85 -10.12 -12.28
N THR A 239 -10.21 -10.77 -11.17
CA THR A 239 -11.19 -10.27 -10.20
C THR A 239 -10.66 -10.19 -8.77
N ILE A 240 -9.33 -10.36 -8.58
CA ILE A 240 -8.70 -10.22 -7.27
C ILE A 240 -8.86 -8.77 -6.78
N ILE A 241 -9.29 -8.63 -5.53
CA ILE A 241 -9.28 -7.35 -4.83
C ILE A 241 -7.91 -7.20 -4.17
N ARG A 242 -7.12 -6.21 -4.61
CA ARG A 242 -5.83 -5.87 -3.99
C ARG A 242 -6.02 -5.04 -2.73
N GLN A 243 -6.49 -5.69 -1.66
CA GLN A 243 -6.75 -5.03 -0.38
C GLN A 243 -5.47 -4.41 0.23
N ASP A 244 -4.33 -5.04 0.00
CA ASP A 244 -3.01 -4.53 0.36
C ASP A 244 -2.71 -3.18 -0.29
N ILE A 245 -3.07 -3.00 -1.57
CA ILE A 245 -2.97 -1.71 -2.27
C ILE A 245 -3.98 -0.70 -1.75
N VAL A 246 -5.25 -1.11 -1.58
CA VAL A 246 -6.31 -0.21 -1.08
C VAL A 246 -5.97 0.35 0.31
N ASN A 247 -5.28 -0.44 1.15
CA ASN A 247 -4.85 -0.04 2.48
C ASN A 247 -3.76 1.04 2.47
N LEU A 248 -3.08 1.28 1.34
CA LEU A 248 -2.08 2.35 1.21
C LEU A 248 -2.67 3.72 0.91
N ILE A 249 -3.95 3.82 0.59
CA ILE A 249 -4.64 5.10 0.36
C ILE A 249 -4.93 5.73 1.72
N GLU A 250 -4.21 6.81 2.05
CA GLU A 250 -4.26 7.44 3.38
C GLU A 250 -5.31 8.55 3.51
N ASN A 251 -5.88 9.03 2.41
CA ASN A 251 -6.87 10.09 2.47
C ASN A 251 -8.09 9.68 3.31
N PRO A 252 -8.73 10.64 4.00
CA PRO A 252 -10.03 10.42 4.61
C PRO A 252 -11.05 9.90 3.59
N LYS A 253 -11.87 8.92 3.97
CA LYS A 253 -12.89 8.32 3.08
C LYS A 253 -13.90 9.34 2.51
N THR A 254 -14.04 10.51 3.15
CA THR A 254 -14.92 11.61 2.75
C THR A 254 -14.31 12.54 1.70
N GLN A 255 -12.99 12.46 1.47
CA GLN A 255 -12.25 13.27 0.51
C GLN A 255 -12.45 12.73 -0.91
N ALA A 256 -12.58 13.63 -1.88
CA ALA A 256 -12.55 13.26 -3.30
C ALA A 256 -11.12 12.98 -3.73
N ILE A 257 -10.89 11.83 -4.36
CA ILE A 257 -9.61 11.39 -4.90
C ILE A 257 -9.79 10.95 -6.36
N VAL A 258 -8.74 11.10 -7.17
CA VAL A 258 -8.72 10.68 -8.57
C VAL A 258 -7.69 9.56 -8.70
N VAL A 259 -8.15 8.35 -9.05
CA VAL A 259 -7.34 7.13 -9.07
C VAL A 259 -7.31 6.54 -10.46
N LEU A 260 -6.13 6.22 -10.95
CA LEU A 260 -5.90 5.40 -12.14
C LEU A 260 -5.36 4.04 -11.72
N GLU A 261 -5.94 2.94 -12.20
CA GLU A 261 -5.33 1.61 -12.11
C GLU A 261 -4.89 1.16 -13.51
N ILE A 262 -3.59 0.90 -13.67
CA ILE A 262 -3.00 0.31 -14.87
C ILE A 262 -2.97 -1.20 -14.64
N GLY A 263 -3.44 -1.99 -15.61
CA GLY A 263 -3.71 -3.42 -15.43
C GLY A 263 -4.94 -3.67 -14.57
N CYS A 264 -6.02 -2.87 -14.74
CA CYS A 264 -7.17 -2.93 -13.84
C CYS A 264 -8.05 -4.19 -13.99
N ALA A 265 -7.80 -5.03 -15.01
CA ALA A 265 -8.57 -6.23 -15.31
C ALA A 265 -10.09 -5.97 -15.29
N CYS A 266 -10.86 -6.75 -14.52
CA CYS A 266 -12.31 -6.55 -14.37
C CYS A 266 -12.71 -5.44 -13.40
N GLY A 267 -11.73 -4.73 -12.81
CA GLY A 267 -11.91 -3.56 -11.94
C GLY A 267 -12.19 -3.87 -10.48
N ALA A 268 -11.87 -5.06 -9.97
CA ALA A 268 -12.20 -5.46 -8.60
C ALA A 268 -11.57 -4.54 -7.52
N THR A 269 -10.32 -4.11 -7.71
CA THR A 269 -9.66 -3.13 -6.83
C THR A 269 -10.32 -1.76 -6.93
N LEU A 270 -10.55 -1.23 -8.15
CA LEU A 270 -11.30 0.03 -8.33
C LEU A 270 -12.68 -0.01 -7.66
N MET A 271 -13.41 -1.12 -7.77
CA MET A 271 -14.70 -1.30 -7.11
C MET A 271 -14.58 -1.22 -5.59
N LYS A 272 -13.55 -1.85 -5.01
CA LYS A 272 -13.30 -1.74 -3.57
C LYS A 272 -12.95 -0.31 -3.14
N ILE A 273 -12.26 0.45 -3.99
CA ILE A 273 -12.00 1.88 -3.77
C ILE A 273 -13.31 2.67 -3.84
N LYS A 274 -14.18 2.42 -4.81
CA LYS A 274 -15.51 3.05 -4.95
C LYS A 274 -16.35 2.90 -3.67
N ASP A 275 -16.39 1.68 -3.14
CA ASP A 275 -17.15 1.35 -1.92
C ASP A 275 -16.58 2.04 -0.68
N GLY A 276 -15.25 2.16 -0.59
CA GLY A 276 -14.60 2.83 0.53
C GLY A 276 -14.54 4.36 0.42
N TYR A 277 -14.50 4.89 -0.80
CA TYR A 277 -14.30 6.31 -1.12
C TYR A 277 -15.39 6.76 -2.10
N HIS A 278 -16.60 7.03 -1.60
CA HIS A 278 -17.77 7.33 -2.45
C HIS A 278 -17.63 8.54 -3.38
N LYS A 279 -16.65 9.43 -3.14
CA LYS A 279 -16.33 10.59 -4.00
C LYS A 279 -15.13 10.34 -4.92
N ALA A 280 -14.60 9.13 -4.96
CA ALA A 280 -13.49 8.78 -5.83
C ALA A 280 -13.92 8.82 -7.31
N ARG A 281 -13.04 9.34 -8.16
CA ARG A 281 -13.16 9.27 -9.61
C ARG A 281 -12.17 8.22 -10.09
N LEU A 282 -12.68 7.20 -10.77
CA LEU A 282 -11.95 5.97 -11.04
C LEU A 282 -11.68 5.82 -12.53
N TYR A 283 -10.43 5.52 -12.84
CA TYR A 283 -9.93 5.34 -14.19
C TYR A 283 -9.17 4.02 -14.28
N GLY A 284 -9.23 3.38 -15.45
CA GLY A 284 -8.54 2.13 -15.71
C GLY A 284 -7.83 2.12 -17.06
N ILE A 285 -6.72 1.41 -17.13
CA ILE A 285 -6.08 0.99 -18.38
C ILE A 285 -5.91 -0.52 -18.30
N GLU A 286 -6.40 -1.23 -19.31
CA GLU A 286 -6.34 -2.70 -19.35
C GLU A 286 -6.01 -3.18 -20.76
N LEU A 287 -5.09 -4.14 -20.87
CA LEU A 287 -4.70 -4.69 -22.17
C LEU A 287 -5.78 -5.64 -22.73
N ASN A 288 -6.42 -6.43 -21.86
CA ASN A 288 -7.49 -7.35 -22.22
C ASN A 288 -8.84 -6.62 -22.32
N GLU A 289 -9.25 -6.33 -23.56
CA GLU A 289 -10.51 -5.63 -23.83
C GLU A 289 -11.73 -6.30 -23.18
N LYS A 290 -11.78 -7.64 -23.12
CA LYS A 290 -12.92 -8.36 -22.55
C LYS A 290 -13.00 -8.20 -21.02
N ALA A 291 -11.87 -8.19 -20.33
CA ALA A 291 -11.83 -7.90 -18.89
C ALA A 291 -12.24 -6.44 -18.62
N ALA A 292 -11.72 -5.51 -19.44
CA ALA A 292 -12.00 -4.08 -19.33
C ALA A 292 -13.51 -3.75 -19.41
N LEU A 293 -14.29 -4.52 -20.17
CA LEU A 293 -15.75 -4.34 -20.26
C LEU A 293 -16.44 -4.38 -18.90
N SER A 294 -15.99 -5.23 -17.96
CA SER A 294 -16.57 -5.30 -16.61
C SER A 294 -16.29 -4.02 -15.80
N ALA A 295 -15.09 -3.46 -15.94
CA ALA A 295 -14.67 -2.25 -15.23
C ALA A 295 -15.35 -0.99 -15.79
N LYS A 296 -15.57 -0.94 -17.12
CA LYS A 296 -16.29 0.16 -17.82
C LYS A 296 -17.71 0.41 -17.31
N LEU A 297 -18.32 -0.55 -16.62
CA LEU A 297 -19.66 -0.39 -16.06
C LEU A 297 -19.73 0.64 -14.93
N PHE A 298 -18.59 0.97 -14.29
CA PHE A 298 -18.56 1.88 -13.14
C PHE A 298 -17.34 2.81 -13.10
N ALA A 299 -16.35 2.63 -13.99
CA ALA A 299 -15.15 3.46 -14.07
C ALA A 299 -14.86 3.85 -15.54
N GLU A 300 -14.07 4.89 -15.75
CA GLU A 300 -13.61 5.29 -17.08
C GLU A 300 -12.39 4.45 -17.49
N VAL A 301 -12.59 3.47 -18.37
CA VAL A 301 -11.54 2.49 -18.70
C VAL A 301 -11.21 2.47 -20.17
N ILE A 302 -9.92 2.46 -20.48
CA ILE A 302 -9.39 2.38 -21.85
C ILE A 302 -8.73 1.02 -22.03
N ALA A 303 -9.06 0.34 -23.14
CA ALA A 303 -8.38 -0.87 -23.53
C ALA A 303 -7.11 -0.49 -24.32
N ALA A 304 -5.93 -0.58 -23.70
CA ALA A 304 -4.69 -0.07 -24.27
C ALA A 304 -3.44 -0.69 -23.65
N ASP A 305 -2.36 -0.71 -24.43
CA ASP A 305 -1.01 -1.04 -23.98
C ASP A 305 -0.32 0.22 -23.41
N ILE A 306 0.08 0.16 -22.14
CA ILE A 306 0.71 1.28 -21.43
C ILE A 306 2.06 1.69 -22.03
N GLU A 307 2.82 0.79 -22.65
CA GLU A 307 4.14 1.12 -23.19
C GLU A 307 4.05 1.93 -24.49
N ASN A 308 2.97 1.73 -25.23
CA ASN A 308 2.79 2.26 -26.58
C ASN A 308 1.67 3.31 -26.70
N THR A 309 1.00 3.65 -25.60
CA THR A 309 -0.15 4.56 -25.61
C THR A 309 0.15 5.88 -24.92
N ILE A 310 -0.16 6.99 -25.60
CA ILE A 310 -0.24 8.31 -24.97
C ILE A 310 -1.58 8.38 -24.23
N LEU A 311 -1.52 8.57 -22.91
CA LEU A 311 -2.74 8.59 -22.10
C LEU A 311 -3.57 9.84 -22.41
N PRO A 312 -4.89 9.71 -22.69
CA PRO A 312 -5.75 10.83 -23.04
C PRO A 312 -6.23 11.60 -21.79
N TYR A 313 -5.35 11.77 -20.81
CA TYR A 313 -5.64 12.45 -19.55
C TYR A 313 -4.85 13.76 -19.44
N PRO A 314 -5.37 14.77 -18.74
CA PRO A 314 -4.60 15.97 -18.44
C PRO A 314 -3.32 15.64 -17.65
N LYS A 315 -2.31 16.51 -17.77
CA LYS A 315 -1.16 16.48 -16.86
C LYS A 315 -1.62 16.74 -15.42
N GLU A 316 -0.90 16.18 -14.46
CA GLU A 316 -1.10 16.42 -13.01
C GLU A 316 -2.55 16.22 -12.56
N TYR A 317 -3.14 15.11 -12.99
CA TYR A 317 -4.55 14.82 -12.83
C TYR A 317 -4.85 13.80 -11.72
N PHE A 318 -3.99 12.79 -11.58
CA PHE A 318 -4.19 11.69 -10.65
C PHE A 318 -3.56 11.97 -9.29
N ASP A 319 -4.32 11.68 -8.22
CA ASP A 319 -3.81 11.62 -6.85
C ASP A 319 -3.06 10.29 -6.63
N TYR A 320 -3.58 9.21 -7.23
CA TYR A 320 -3.00 7.88 -7.17
C TYR A 320 -2.93 7.22 -8.55
N ILE A 321 -1.81 6.57 -8.84
CA ILE A 321 -1.70 5.61 -9.95
C ILE A 321 -1.30 4.24 -9.37
N ILE A 322 -2.08 3.21 -9.66
CA ILE A 322 -1.89 1.84 -9.19
C ILE A 322 -1.27 0.99 -10.30
N LEU A 323 -0.23 0.22 -9.97
CA LEU A 323 0.50 -0.72 -10.81
C LEU A 323 0.69 -2.04 -10.03
N ALA A 324 -0.40 -2.79 -9.84
CA ALA A 324 -0.40 -3.99 -9.04
C ALA A 324 -0.08 -5.22 -9.91
N ASP A 325 1.16 -5.73 -9.81
CA ASP A 325 1.68 -6.83 -10.62
C ASP A 325 1.66 -6.52 -12.14
N VAL A 326 2.28 -5.39 -12.49
CA VAL A 326 2.34 -4.86 -13.87
C VAL A 326 3.77 -4.67 -14.35
N LEU A 327 4.64 -4.10 -13.51
CA LEU A 327 5.98 -3.63 -13.91
C LEU A 327 6.89 -4.77 -14.37
N GLU A 328 6.70 -5.97 -13.85
CA GLU A 328 7.38 -7.21 -14.21
C GLU A 328 6.98 -7.76 -15.58
N HIS A 329 5.80 -7.39 -16.10
CA HIS A 329 5.31 -7.78 -17.41
C HIS A 329 5.73 -6.81 -18.53
N LEU A 330 6.29 -5.65 -18.18
CA LEU A 330 6.67 -4.63 -19.17
C LEU A 330 8.06 -4.89 -19.77
N GLU A 331 8.23 -4.56 -21.05
CA GLU A 331 9.53 -4.54 -21.69
C GLU A 331 10.42 -3.44 -21.06
N ASN A 332 9.89 -2.25 -20.80
CA ASN A 332 10.61 -1.15 -20.20
C ASN A 332 9.82 -0.45 -19.07
N PRO A 333 9.80 -1.03 -17.86
CA PRO A 333 9.09 -0.46 -16.72
C PRO A 333 9.62 0.92 -16.30
N TRP A 334 10.91 1.21 -16.49
CA TRP A 334 11.48 2.53 -16.21
C TRP A 334 10.84 3.62 -17.07
N ARG A 335 10.74 3.38 -18.39
CA ARG A 335 10.11 4.31 -19.32
C ARG A 335 8.62 4.46 -19.04
N ALA A 336 7.93 3.38 -18.66
CA ALA A 336 6.53 3.46 -18.25
C ALA A 336 6.35 4.38 -17.03
N LEU A 337 7.19 4.23 -15.99
CA LEU A 337 7.20 5.10 -14.81
C LEU A 337 7.51 6.57 -15.15
N GLU A 338 8.45 6.82 -16.05
CA GLU A 338 8.77 8.17 -16.55
C GLU A 338 7.60 8.81 -17.30
N ASN A 339 6.95 8.04 -18.18
CA ASN A 339 5.82 8.51 -18.97
C ASN A 339 4.62 8.89 -18.09
N ILE A 340 4.31 8.08 -17.08
CA ILE A 340 3.14 8.33 -16.22
C ILE A 340 3.36 9.50 -15.24
N LYS A 341 4.62 9.91 -15.01
CA LYS A 341 5.00 11.00 -14.10
C LYS A 341 4.39 12.35 -14.48
N ALA A 342 4.08 12.56 -15.76
CA ALA A 342 3.42 13.79 -16.22
C ALA A 342 1.96 13.88 -15.76
N TYR A 343 1.29 12.74 -15.50
CA TYR A 343 -0.13 12.69 -15.17
C TYR A 343 -0.42 12.62 -13.66
N ILE A 344 0.60 12.35 -12.85
CA ILE A 344 0.49 12.38 -11.38
C ILE A 344 0.73 13.79 -10.85
N LYS A 345 -0.11 14.22 -9.90
CA LYS A 345 0.03 15.52 -9.23
C LYS A 345 1.35 15.62 -8.46
N PRO A 346 1.89 16.83 -8.24
CA PRO A 346 2.93 17.03 -7.22
C PRO A 346 2.48 16.46 -5.87
N GLY A 347 3.30 15.61 -5.25
CA GLY A 347 2.94 14.89 -4.02
C GLY A 347 1.96 13.72 -4.20
N GLY A 348 1.43 13.49 -5.41
CA GLY A 348 0.64 12.31 -5.75
C GLY A 348 1.49 11.03 -5.67
N GLN A 349 0.82 9.88 -5.55
CA GLN A 349 1.47 8.61 -5.21
C GLN A 349 1.29 7.50 -6.27
N ILE A 350 2.36 6.75 -6.51
CA ILE A 350 2.35 5.44 -7.15
C ILE A 350 2.18 4.38 -6.07
N LEU A 351 1.21 3.48 -6.27
CA LEU A 351 1.03 2.28 -5.45
C LEU A 351 1.33 1.08 -6.34
N ALA A 352 2.33 0.27 -5.98
CA ALA A 352 2.74 -0.86 -6.81
C ALA A 352 2.88 -2.15 -6.00
N SER A 353 2.72 -3.28 -6.68
CA SER A 353 3.06 -4.60 -6.18
C SER A 353 4.03 -5.23 -7.15
N ILE A 354 5.16 -5.73 -6.63
CA ILE A 354 6.24 -6.25 -7.46
C ILE A 354 6.76 -7.57 -6.87
N PRO A 355 6.71 -8.69 -7.62
CA PRO A 355 7.24 -9.97 -7.21
C PRO A 355 8.73 -9.93 -6.88
N ASN A 356 9.14 -10.71 -5.88
CA ASN A 356 10.52 -10.75 -5.40
C ASN A 356 11.23 -12.04 -5.79
N ILE A 357 12.23 -11.95 -6.67
CA ILE A 357 12.98 -13.13 -7.13
C ILE A 357 13.88 -13.75 -6.04
N MET A 358 14.14 -13.02 -4.95
CA MET A 358 14.90 -13.54 -3.80
C MET A 358 14.08 -14.49 -2.91
N HIS A 359 12.80 -14.70 -3.19
CA HIS A 359 11.96 -15.56 -2.36
C HIS A 359 12.50 -17.00 -2.28
N PHE A 360 12.39 -17.62 -1.10
CA PHE A 360 13.03 -18.91 -0.80
C PHE A 360 12.61 -20.04 -1.75
N SER A 361 11.36 -20.02 -2.25
CA SER A 361 10.87 -21.04 -3.18
C SER A 361 11.63 -21.02 -4.51
N VAL A 362 11.96 -19.83 -5.01
CA VAL A 362 12.75 -19.65 -6.23
C VAL A 362 14.20 -20.08 -5.96
N LEU A 363 14.80 -19.59 -4.87
CA LEU A 363 16.18 -19.90 -4.52
C LEU A 363 16.41 -21.39 -4.32
N ARG A 364 15.47 -22.08 -3.66
CA ARG A 364 15.52 -23.54 -3.47
C ARG A 364 15.52 -24.28 -4.80
N ASN A 365 14.57 -23.94 -5.67
CA ASN A 365 14.45 -24.58 -6.99
C ASN A 365 15.72 -24.33 -7.81
N LEU A 366 16.22 -23.09 -7.82
CA LEU A 366 17.44 -22.74 -8.53
C LEU A 366 18.67 -23.51 -8.03
N LEU A 367 18.85 -23.65 -6.71
CA LEU A 367 19.95 -24.43 -6.12
C LEU A 367 19.87 -25.93 -6.46
N GLN A 368 18.69 -26.44 -6.77
CA GLN A 368 18.48 -27.81 -7.24
C GLN A 368 18.61 -27.94 -8.76
N GLY A 369 18.89 -26.84 -9.48
CA GLY A 369 19.00 -26.80 -10.94
C GLY A 369 17.67 -26.63 -11.68
N PHE A 370 16.59 -26.30 -10.96
CA PHE A 370 15.27 -26.05 -11.54
C PHE A 370 15.02 -24.56 -11.78
N TRP A 371 14.76 -24.20 -13.04
CA TRP A 371 14.32 -22.87 -13.47
C TRP A 371 13.14 -23.00 -14.43
N SER A 372 12.03 -23.50 -13.91
CA SER A 372 10.82 -23.78 -14.69
C SER A 372 9.84 -22.62 -14.54
N TYR A 373 9.40 -22.06 -15.66
CA TYR A 373 8.32 -21.08 -15.66
C TYR A 373 6.98 -21.72 -15.28
N GLU A 374 6.14 -20.95 -14.61
CA GLU A 374 4.83 -21.35 -14.10
C GLU A 374 3.71 -20.58 -14.83
N GLU A 375 2.46 -21.00 -14.61
CA GLU A 375 1.28 -20.33 -15.17
C GLU A 375 0.87 -19.08 -14.36
N ALA A 376 1.42 -18.91 -13.15
CA ALA A 376 1.19 -17.78 -12.25
C ALA A 376 2.32 -17.70 -11.20
N GLY A 377 2.45 -16.57 -10.51
CA GLY A 377 3.38 -16.38 -9.39
C GLY A 377 4.71 -15.74 -9.81
N ILE A 378 5.76 -15.84 -8.98
CA ILE A 378 7.02 -15.12 -9.21
C ILE A 378 7.68 -15.50 -10.56
N LEU A 379 7.60 -16.77 -10.95
CA LEU A 379 8.13 -17.28 -12.22
C LEU A 379 7.03 -17.45 -13.29
N ASP A 380 5.97 -16.63 -13.24
CA ASP A 380 4.98 -16.57 -14.31
C ASP A 380 5.68 -16.42 -15.67
N LYS A 381 5.31 -17.28 -16.64
CA LYS A 381 5.89 -17.31 -17.99
C LYS A 381 5.76 -16.00 -18.77
N THR A 382 4.90 -15.09 -18.32
CA THR A 382 4.69 -13.76 -18.92
C THR A 382 5.54 -12.67 -18.28
N HIS A 383 6.27 -12.94 -17.18
CA HIS A 383 7.21 -11.98 -16.60
C HIS A 383 8.43 -11.79 -17.51
N LEU A 384 8.71 -10.54 -17.85
CA LEU A 384 9.87 -10.12 -18.64
C LEU A 384 11.00 -9.58 -17.77
N ARG A 385 10.69 -9.17 -16.54
CA ARG A 385 11.63 -8.58 -15.58
C ARG A 385 11.48 -9.24 -14.21
N PHE A 386 12.61 -9.38 -13.51
CA PHE A 386 12.66 -9.96 -12.17
C PHE A 386 13.37 -8.99 -11.24
N PHE A 387 12.79 -8.76 -10.06
CA PHE A 387 13.28 -7.73 -9.15
C PHE A 387 13.65 -8.29 -7.79
N THR A 388 14.66 -7.68 -7.19
CA THR A 388 14.94 -7.73 -5.76
C THR A 388 14.50 -6.40 -5.14
N ILE A 389 14.41 -6.31 -3.81
CA ILE A 389 14.09 -5.04 -3.14
C ILE A 389 15.04 -3.90 -3.55
N TYR A 390 16.32 -4.20 -3.73
CA TYR A 390 17.31 -3.22 -4.16
C TYR A 390 17.03 -2.68 -5.56
N GLU A 391 16.69 -3.56 -6.51
CA GLU A 391 16.37 -3.12 -7.88
C GLU A 391 15.02 -2.39 -7.94
N ILE A 392 14.07 -2.71 -7.06
CA ILE A 392 12.82 -1.94 -6.90
C ILE A 392 13.13 -0.51 -6.43
N GLU A 393 13.88 -0.37 -5.33
CA GLU A 393 14.28 0.93 -4.77
C GLU A 393 14.98 1.79 -5.83
N LYS A 394 15.95 1.19 -6.53
CA LYS A 394 16.72 1.84 -7.59
C LYS A 394 15.85 2.26 -8.78
N MET A 395 14.89 1.43 -9.21
CA MET A 395 13.99 1.76 -10.32
C MET A 395 13.13 2.98 -10.03
N PHE A 396 12.53 3.06 -8.83
CA PHE A 396 11.74 4.23 -8.45
C PHE A 396 12.62 5.48 -8.29
N GLN A 397 13.80 5.35 -7.67
CA GLN A 397 14.72 6.46 -7.50
C GLN A 397 15.22 7.01 -8.84
N SER A 398 15.63 6.15 -9.77
CA SER A 398 16.19 6.57 -11.07
C SER A 398 15.16 7.23 -11.98
N THR A 399 13.87 6.90 -11.80
CA THR A 399 12.74 7.54 -12.51
C THR A 399 12.22 8.79 -11.78
N GLY A 400 12.91 9.17 -10.69
CA GLY A 400 12.70 10.39 -9.93
C GLY A 400 11.43 10.36 -9.07
N TYR A 401 11.03 9.19 -8.59
CA TYR A 401 10.08 9.03 -7.50
C TYR A 401 10.81 8.82 -6.18
N LYS A 402 10.22 9.30 -5.08
CA LYS A 402 10.71 9.02 -3.73
C LYS A 402 9.86 7.93 -3.11
N MET A 403 10.46 6.80 -2.75
CA MET A 403 9.76 5.71 -2.07
C MET A 403 9.50 6.11 -0.61
N ASN A 404 8.23 6.23 -0.23
CA ASN A 404 7.81 6.61 1.12
C ASN A 404 7.58 5.39 2.02
N ALA A 405 7.15 4.27 1.45
CA ALA A 405 6.95 3.02 2.15
C ALA A 405 7.16 1.83 1.22
N CYS A 406 7.65 0.73 1.78
CA CYS A 406 7.75 -0.54 1.10
C CYS A 406 7.55 -1.68 2.11
N HIS A 407 6.51 -2.48 1.90
CA HIS A 407 6.13 -3.54 2.82
C HIS A 407 6.21 -4.90 2.13
N PRO A 408 6.82 -5.91 2.75
CA PRO A 408 6.80 -7.27 2.23
C PRO A 408 5.44 -7.92 2.48
N ASN A 409 4.93 -8.64 1.47
CA ASN A 409 3.88 -9.64 1.67
C ASN A 409 4.54 -11.01 1.83
N PHE A 410 4.09 -11.76 2.83
CA PHE A 410 4.58 -13.10 3.13
C PHE A 410 3.53 -14.16 2.77
N ILE A 411 3.98 -15.32 2.32
CA ILE A 411 3.14 -16.51 2.18
C ILE A 411 3.39 -17.47 3.35
N HIS A 412 2.58 -18.52 3.45
CA HIS A 412 2.75 -19.53 4.50
C HIS A 412 4.11 -20.24 4.36
N GLU A 413 4.82 -20.37 5.48
CA GLU A 413 6.13 -21.02 5.58
C GLU A 413 6.04 -22.30 6.44
N THR A 414 6.52 -23.42 5.88
CA THR A 414 6.69 -24.68 6.63
C THR A 414 7.91 -24.60 7.58
N ALA A 415 8.09 -25.62 8.42
CA ALA A 415 9.27 -25.70 9.29
C ALA A 415 10.55 -25.89 8.46
N GLU A 416 10.46 -26.69 7.41
CA GLU A 416 11.53 -26.96 6.45
C GLU A 416 11.91 -25.70 5.68
N ASP A 417 10.92 -24.87 5.29
CA ASP A 417 11.17 -23.57 4.66
C ASP A 417 11.99 -22.65 5.56
N ARG A 418 11.59 -22.53 6.83
CA ARG A 418 12.32 -21.73 7.82
C ARG A 418 13.75 -22.23 8.02
N GLN A 419 13.96 -23.54 8.11
CA GLN A 419 15.30 -24.11 8.26
C GLN A 419 16.17 -23.81 7.02
N PHE A 420 15.60 -23.93 5.82
CA PHE A 420 16.28 -23.59 4.58
C PHE A 420 16.68 -22.11 4.53
N ILE A 421 15.77 -21.20 4.89
CA ILE A 421 16.05 -19.76 4.96
C ILE A 421 17.17 -19.45 5.96
N LEU A 422 17.14 -20.06 7.16
CA LEU A 422 18.18 -19.89 8.17
C LEU A 422 19.55 -20.40 7.69
N ALA A 423 19.58 -21.54 7.01
CA ALA A 423 20.81 -22.06 6.44
C ALA A 423 21.39 -21.10 5.38
N LEU A 424 20.55 -20.60 4.48
CA LEU A 424 20.95 -19.69 3.40
C LEU A 424 21.45 -18.34 3.93
N THR A 425 20.77 -17.79 4.94
CA THR A 425 21.13 -16.50 5.56
C THR A 425 22.38 -16.59 6.42
N SER A 426 22.65 -17.74 7.06
CA SER A 426 23.88 -17.94 7.84
C SER A 426 25.15 -17.91 6.98
N VAL A 427 25.07 -18.37 5.73
CA VAL A 427 26.18 -18.30 4.76
C VAL A 427 26.46 -16.87 4.33
N ALA A 428 25.42 -16.04 4.18
CA ALA A 428 25.56 -14.67 3.68
C ALA A 428 25.97 -13.65 4.74
N GLY A 429 25.84 -13.96 6.05
CA GLY A 429 26.21 -13.07 7.14
C GLY A 429 25.38 -11.78 7.24
N ASN A 430 24.18 -11.74 6.63
CA ASN A 430 23.35 -10.54 6.53
C ASN A 430 21.92 -10.80 7.01
N ASN A 431 21.54 -10.22 8.14
CA ASN A 431 20.20 -10.38 8.73
C ASN A 431 19.09 -9.82 7.81
N ARG A 432 19.37 -8.81 6.98
CA ARG A 432 18.41 -8.22 6.03
C ARG A 432 18.06 -9.18 4.89
N LEU A 433 18.89 -10.21 4.65
CA LEU A 433 18.61 -11.25 3.66
C LEU A 433 17.46 -12.16 4.10
N MET A 434 17.25 -12.33 5.41
CA MET A 434 16.20 -13.20 5.93
C MET A 434 14.81 -12.70 5.51
N ASP A 435 14.53 -11.42 5.72
CA ASP A 435 13.24 -10.84 5.32
C ASP A 435 13.07 -10.86 3.80
N GLN A 436 14.15 -10.65 3.04
CA GLN A 436 14.11 -10.74 1.58
C GLN A 436 13.82 -12.16 1.08
N CYS A 437 14.33 -13.20 1.74
CA CYS A 437 14.03 -14.57 1.34
C CYS A 437 12.58 -14.98 1.67
N ARG A 438 11.98 -14.33 2.66
CA ARG A 438 10.62 -14.60 3.11
C ARG A 438 9.59 -13.81 2.32
N ALA A 439 9.92 -12.59 1.92
CA ALA A 439 9.04 -11.72 1.16
C ALA A 439 8.72 -12.33 -0.21
N TYR A 440 7.45 -12.62 -0.46
CA TYR A 440 6.97 -13.13 -1.75
C TYR A 440 6.94 -12.01 -2.80
N GLN A 441 6.49 -10.83 -2.38
CA GLN A 441 6.41 -9.62 -3.18
C GLN A 441 6.52 -8.39 -2.28
N TYR A 442 6.80 -7.24 -2.87
CA TYR A 442 6.85 -5.95 -2.18
C TYR A 442 5.72 -5.04 -2.63
N ILE A 443 5.05 -4.44 -1.65
CA ILE A 443 4.02 -3.43 -1.84
C ILE A 443 4.65 -2.06 -1.61
N VAL A 444 4.74 -1.28 -2.68
CA VAL A 444 5.47 -0.03 -2.75
C VAL A 444 4.51 1.15 -2.76
N ARG A 445 4.85 2.19 -1.99
CA ARG A 445 4.27 3.52 -2.09
C ARG A 445 5.36 4.53 -2.38
N ALA A 446 5.29 5.19 -3.53
CA ALA A 446 6.27 6.20 -3.94
C ALA A 446 5.57 7.49 -4.37
N CYS A 447 6.11 8.65 -4.03
CA CYS A 447 5.54 9.95 -4.42
C CYS A 447 6.33 10.60 -5.55
N LYS A 448 5.64 11.39 -6.38
CA LYS A 448 6.29 12.39 -7.24
C LYS A 448 6.78 13.53 -6.32
N PRO A 449 8.09 13.78 -6.22
CA PRO A 449 8.62 14.88 -5.43
C PRO A 449 7.99 16.21 -5.87
N VAL A 450 7.84 17.14 -4.94
CA VAL A 450 7.41 18.51 -5.26
C VAL A 450 8.65 19.25 -5.76
N ASP A 451 8.62 19.73 -7.01
CA ASP A 451 9.77 20.31 -7.72
C ASP A 451 10.25 21.69 -7.20
N THR A 452 9.97 22.04 -5.94
CA THR A 452 10.49 23.27 -5.33
C THR A 452 10.99 22.98 -3.93
N LEU A 453 12.31 22.99 -3.76
CA LEU A 453 12.90 23.31 -2.47
C LEU A 453 12.31 24.66 -2.01
N PRO A 454 11.94 24.82 -0.73
CA PRO A 454 11.38 26.09 -0.26
C PRO A 454 12.38 27.21 -0.56
N ALA A 455 11.92 28.30 -1.18
CA ALA A 455 12.77 29.47 -1.40
C ALA A 455 13.16 30.04 -0.02
N GLY A 456 14.46 30.27 0.19
CA GLY A 456 14.95 30.96 1.39
C GLY A 456 14.37 32.38 1.47
N ARG A 457 14.22 32.91 2.69
CA ARG A 457 13.78 34.29 2.87
C ARG A 457 14.84 35.26 2.32
N PRO A 458 14.45 36.30 1.56
CA PRO A 458 15.36 37.36 1.17
C PRO A 458 16.06 37.97 2.40
N ALA A 459 17.33 38.36 2.27
CA ALA A 459 18.12 38.84 3.40
C ALA A 459 17.53 40.11 4.06
N GLU A 460 16.80 40.91 3.28
CA GLU A 460 16.05 42.09 3.71
C GLU A 460 14.87 41.77 4.63
N ASP A 461 14.31 40.56 4.56
CA ASP A 461 13.16 40.11 5.34
C ASP A 461 13.56 39.50 6.69
N LEU A 462 14.87 39.33 6.94
CA LEU A 462 15.40 38.74 8.17
C LEU A 462 15.60 39.78 9.28
N ARG A 463 15.19 39.43 10.51
CA ARG A 463 15.39 40.28 11.69
C ARG A 463 16.85 40.27 12.14
N ARG A 464 17.55 41.38 11.87
CA ARG A 464 19.00 41.54 12.09
C ARG A 464 19.48 41.29 13.52
N ASN A 465 18.61 41.49 14.51
CA ASN A 465 18.90 41.33 15.92
C ASN A 465 18.31 40.05 16.52
N LYS A 466 17.97 39.05 15.70
CA LYS A 466 17.40 37.79 16.17
C LYS A 466 18.28 36.60 15.81
N LEU A 467 18.47 35.71 16.77
CA LEU A 467 19.09 34.41 16.59
C LEU A 467 18.09 33.29 16.87
N CYS A 468 18.13 32.22 16.09
CA CYS A 468 17.32 31.02 16.29
C CYS A 468 18.20 29.78 16.45
N PHE A 469 18.06 29.09 17.57
CA PHE A 469 18.68 27.79 17.82
C PHE A 469 17.75 26.67 17.38
N ILE A 470 18.24 25.76 16.54
CA ILE A 470 17.44 24.77 15.81
C ILE A 470 17.97 23.36 16.10
N THR A 471 17.07 22.46 16.50
CA THR A 471 17.38 21.03 16.73
C THR A 471 16.38 20.12 16.01
N CYS A 472 16.81 18.90 15.66
CA CYS A 472 15.95 17.85 15.08
C CYS A 472 15.77 16.73 16.10
N GLU A 473 14.55 16.20 16.27
CA GLU A 473 14.16 15.04 17.11
C GLU A 473 13.47 15.34 18.47
N ASN A 474 12.90 14.27 19.06
CA ASN A 474 11.98 14.26 20.21
C ASN A 474 12.73 14.17 21.55
N ASP A 475 12.12 14.80 22.56
CA ASP A 475 12.50 14.91 23.97
C ASP A 475 13.58 15.96 24.31
N ASP A 476 13.42 16.55 25.51
CA ASP A 476 14.12 17.72 26.05
C ASP A 476 15.65 17.54 25.96
N PRO A 477 16.31 18.07 24.91
CA PRO A 477 17.70 17.79 24.67
C PRO A 477 18.57 18.60 25.63
N ILE A 478 19.65 17.98 26.10
CA ILE A 478 20.60 18.59 27.04
C ILE A 478 21.08 19.98 26.54
N CYS A 479 21.19 20.15 25.22
CA CYS A 479 21.56 21.41 24.57
C CYS A 479 20.63 22.59 24.93
N LEU A 480 19.31 22.38 25.08
CA LEU A 480 18.35 23.46 25.33
C LEU A 480 18.52 24.12 26.69
N SER A 481 18.90 23.32 27.71
CA SER A 481 19.18 23.83 29.05
C SER A 481 20.35 24.80 29.05
N HIS A 482 21.38 24.53 28.24
CA HIS A 482 22.61 25.33 28.20
C HIS A 482 22.51 26.58 27.31
N ILE A 483 21.61 26.61 26.33
CA ILE A 483 21.34 27.82 25.54
C ILE A 483 20.88 28.98 26.44
N ARG A 484 20.14 28.68 27.51
CA ARG A 484 19.66 29.69 28.47
C ARG A 484 20.76 30.34 29.31
N ASP A 485 21.92 29.71 29.40
CA ASP A 485 23.07 30.18 30.20
C ASP A 485 24.07 31.02 29.39
N LEU A 486 23.81 31.21 28.09
CA LEU A 486 24.65 32.03 27.21
C LEU A 486 24.48 33.52 27.50
N GLU A 487 25.57 34.29 27.33
CA GLU A 487 25.51 35.74 27.44
C GLU A 487 24.91 36.33 26.16
N ILE A 488 23.70 36.90 26.27
CA ILE A 488 22.99 37.52 25.16
C ILE A 488 23.39 39.00 25.08
N PRO A 489 23.98 39.48 23.97
CA PRO A 489 24.30 40.89 23.80
C PRO A 489 23.05 41.79 23.82
N ASP A 490 23.21 43.02 24.31
CA ASP A 490 22.11 43.98 24.38
C ASP A 490 21.44 44.19 23.02
N GLY A 491 20.10 44.12 23.03
CA GLY A 491 19.27 44.32 21.83
C GLY A 491 19.06 43.09 20.96
N TYR A 492 19.65 41.93 21.29
CA TYR A 492 19.42 40.67 20.59
C TYR A 492 18.31 39.81 21.23
N GLU A 493 17.52 39.15 20.39
CA GLU A 493 16.45 38.21 20.75
C GLU A 493 16.88 36.77 20.42
N ILE A 494 16.53 35.83 21.30
CA ILE A 494 16.78 34.40 21.12
C ILE A 494 15.46 33.65 20.91
N GLU A 495 15.41 32.88 19.84
CA GLU A 495 14.38 31.89 19.53
C GLU A 495 14.97 30.48 19.62
N ILE A 496 14.16 29.53 20.05
CA ILE A 496 14.51 28.11 20.10
C ILE A 496 13.44 27.35 19.34
N LEU A 497 13.85 26.59 18.33
CA LEU A 497 13.00 25.79 17.46
C LEU A 497 13.41 24.32 17.50
N SER A 498 12.46 23.44 17.82
CA SER A 498 12.66 21.99 17.80
C SER A 498 11.72 21.38 16.76
N VAL A 499 12.29 20.85 15.68
CA VAL A 499 11.53 20.25 14.58
C VAL A 499 11.41 18.74 14.80
N LYS A 500 10.16 18.26 14.92
CA LYS A 500 9.82 16.89 15.31
C LYS A 500 9.34 16.05 14.13
N GLY A 501 9.55 14.74 14.19
CA GLY A 501 8.99 13.78 13.23
C GLY A 501 9.49 13.93 11.79
N SER A 502 10.64 14.56 11.59
CA SER A 502 11.22 14.77 10.26
C SER A 502 11.86 13.49 9.72
N VAL A 503 11.83 13.34 8.40
CA VAL A 503 12.37 12.15 7.71
C VAL A 503 13.89 12.22 7.47
N SER A 504 14.49 13.41 7.61
CA SER A 504 15.93 13.68 7.47
C SER A 504 16.32 14.99 8.15
N ARG A 505 17.63 15.22 8.39
CA ARG A 505 18.12 16.51 8.91
C ARG A 505 17.90 17.66 7.93
N ALA A 506 18.16 17.45 6.64
CA ALA A 506 17.93 18.47 5.61
C ALA A 506 16.45 18.88 5.52
N ASN A 507 15.52 17.93 5.65
CA ASN A 507 14.09 18.19 5.69
C ASN A 507 13.69 19.02 6.92
N ALA A 508 14.21 18.66 8.09
CA ALA A 508 13.95 19.39 9.32
C ALA A 508 14.46 20.84 9.25
N TYR A 509 15.67 21.04 8.70
CA TYR A 509 16.25 22.37 8.58
C TYR A 509 15.55 23.24 7.52
N ASN A 510 15.03 22.63 6.44
CA ASN A 510 14.16 23.34 5.50
C ASN A 510 12.87 23.84 6.16
N GLN A 511 12.25 23.02 7.03
CA GLN A 511 11.09 23.46 7.82
C GLN A 511 11.48 24.63 8.74
N ALA A 512 12.63 24.53 9.42
CA ALA A 512 13.10 25.56 10.34
C ALA A 512 13.39 26.91 9.66
N ILE A 513 13.95 26.90 8.44
CA ILE A 513 14.13 28.11 7.62
C ILE A 513 12.77 28.75 7.28
N GLY A 514 11.76 27.91 6.99
CA GLY A 514 10.40 28.37 6.74
C GLY A 514 9.73 29.01 7.96
N GLU A 515 10.03 28.54 9.17
CA GLU A 515 9.36 28.97 10.41
C GLU A 515 10.02 30.21 11.05
N SER A 516 11.34 30.34 10.99
CA SER A 516 12.08 31.41 11.68
C SER A 516 12.47 32.58 10.77
N ASP A 517 12.19 33.80 11.23
CA ASP A 517 12.66 35.05 10.61
C ASP A 517 14.01 35.55 11.16
N ALA A 518 14.70 34.73 11.97
CA ALA A 518 15.98 35.10 12.56
C ALA A 518 17.05 35.27 11.47
N LYS A 519 17.82 36.36 11.56
CA LYS A 519 18.97 36.56 10.68
C LYS A 519 20.02 35.47 10.91
N TYR A 520 20.28 35.13 12.17
CA TYR A 520 21.28 34.12 12.50
C TYR A 520 20.59 32.82 12.92
N LYS A 521 20.88 31.72 12.25
CA LYS A 521 20.31 30.40 12.54
C LYS A 521 21.41 29.44 12.94
N ILE A 522 21.30 28.86 14.13
CA ILE A 522 22.26 27.95 14.75
C ILE A 522 21.64 26.55 14.74
N TYR A 523 22.12 25.69 13.85
CA TYR A 523 21.71 24.29 13.76
C TYR A 523 22.63 23.44 14.62
N LEU A 524 22.04 22.67 15.55
CA LEU A 524 22.77 21.92 16.58
C LEU A 524 22.33 20.45 16.58
N HIS A 525 23.26 19.55 16.88
CA HIS A 525 22.87 18.22 17.34
C HIS A 525 22.36 18.28 18.78
N GLU A 526 21.41 17.42 19.08
CA GLU A 526 20.68 17.30 20.34
C GLU A 526 21.59 17.03 21.56
N ASN A 527 22.73 16.39 21.34
CA ASN A 527 23.74 15.99 22.31
C ASN A 527 24.95 16.96 22.37
N VAL A 528 24.82 18.16 21.82
CA VAL A 528 25.84 19.20 21.86
C VAL A 528 25.59 20.20 22.99
N VAL A 529 26.61 20.48 23.80
CA VAL A 529 26.57 21.46 24.88
C VAL A 529 27.51 22.61 24.56
N ILE A 530 26.99 23.84 24.46
CA ILE A 530 27.81 25.05 24.25
C ILE A 530 28.39 25.48 25.61
N ILE A 531 29.72 25.48 25.72
CA ILE A 531 30.45 25.82 26.95
C ILE A 531 31.10 27.21 26.91
N ASN A 532 31.22 27.81 25.74
CA ASN A 532 31.68 29.19 25.60
C ASN A 532 30.52 30.16 25.89
N LYS A 533 30.56 30.85 27.04
CA LYS A 533 29.53 31.85 27.40
C LYS A 533 29.45 33.03 26.44
N ASN A 534 30.57 33.39 25.81
CA ASN A 534 30.65 34.46 24.81
C ASN A 534 30.27 34.02 23.39
N PHE A 535 29.77 32.79 23.22
CA PHE A 535 29.50 32.18 21.90
C PHE A 535 28.74 33.10 20.96
N ILE A 536 27.67 33.75 21.43
CA ILE A 536 26.83 34.65 20.61
C ILE A 536 27.65 35.87 20.15
N ARG A 537 28.43 36.47 21.04
CA ARG A 537 29.29 37.62 20.70
C ARG A 537 30.35 37.22 19.67
N ASP A 538 30.97 36.07 19.85
CA ASP A 538 32.05 35.59 18.98
C ASP A 538 31.54 35.29 17.56
N ILE A 539 30.37 34.65 17.40
CA ILE A 539 29.79 34.40 16.07
C ILE A 539 29.34 35.69 15.38
N LEU A 540 28.81 36.66 16.13
CA LEU A 540 28.36 37.94 15.57
C LEU A 540 29.55 38.75 15.06
N GLN A 541 30.68 38.72 15.77
CA GLN A 541 31.91 39.36 15.33
C GLN A 541 32.40 38.79 13.99
N VAL A 542 32.40 37.45 13.84
CA VAL A 542 32.79 36.80 12.58
C VAL A 542 31.86 37.19 11.42
N PHE A 543 30.55 37.33 11.68
CA PHE A 543 29.57 37.75 10.68
C PHE A 543 29.58 39.24 10.35
N GLU A 544 30.43 40.06 10.99
CA GLU A 544 30.69 41.43 10.53
C GLU A 544 31.27 41.43 9.10
N ASP A 545 32.01 40.37 8.73
CA ASP A 545 32.32 40.08 7.33
C ASP A 545 31.08 39.50 6.64
N SER A 546 30.38 40.36 5.90
CA SER A 546 29.15 40.02 5.15
C SER A 546 29.33 38.88 4.13
N VAL A 547 30.56 38.57 3.71
CA VAL A 547 30.83 37.47 2.76
C VAL A 547 30.82 36.11 3.48
N VAL A 548 30.97 36.08 4.81
CA VAL A 548 30.86 34.84 5.59
C VAL A 548 29.41 34.42 5.69
N GLY A 549 29.05 33.31 5.04
CA GLY A 549 27.68 32.79 5.03
C GLY A 549 27.43 31.70 6.07
N LEU A 550 28.46 30.90 6.38
CA LEU A 550 28.36 29.71 7.22
C LEU A 550 29.58 29.57 8.13
N ILE A 551 29.35 29.31 9.42
CA ILE A 551 30.36 29.06 10.44
C ILE A 551 30.20 27.63 10.98
N GLY A 552 31.30 26.91 11.15
CA GLY A 552 31.37 25.65 11.89
C GLY A 552 32.46 25.67 12.96
N VAL A 553 32.41 24.74 13.91
CA VAL A 553 33.40 24.64 15.01
C VAL A 553 34.60 23.75 14.69
N ALA A 554 34.47 22.90 13.68
CA ALA A 554 35.52 22.08 13.11
C ALA A 554 35.27 21.90 11.60
N GLY A 555 36.33 21.77 10.82
CA GLY A 555 36.22 21.62 9.37
C GLY A 555 37.57 21.47 8.67
N SER A 556 37.56 21.41 7.33
CA SER A 556 38.77 21.26 6.51
C SER A 556 38.78 22.19 5.30
N THR A 557 39.95 22.74 5.00
CA THR A 557 40.19 23.56 3.78
C THR A 557 40.10 22.75 2.49
N GLN A 558 40.18 21.42 2.57
CA GLN A 558 40.05 20.53 1.42
C GLN A 558 39.21 19.32 1.77
N VAL A 559 38.39 18.88 0.83
CA VAL A 559 37.73 17.58 0.90
C VAL A 559 38.51 16.59 0.02
N PRO A 560 39.06 15.50 0.58
CA PRO A 560 39.75 14.50 -0.23
C PRO A 560 38.81 13.88 -1.26
N ALA A 561 39.36 13.28 -2.33
CA ALA A 561 38.55 12.65 -3.40
C ALA A 561 37.62 11.54 -2.90
N ASN A 562 37.90 11.00 -1.72
CA ASN A 562 37.03 10.02 -1.08
C ASN A 562 35.83 10.66 -0.37
N GLY A 563 35.71 11.98 -0.26
CA GLY A 563 34.61 12.70 0.38
C GLY A 563 34.68 12.79 1.91
N ILE A 564 35.70 12.24 2.56
CA ILE A 564 35.80 12.20 4.03
C ILE A 564 36.71 13.35 4.50
N TRP A 565 36.11 14.47 4.92
CA TRP A 565 36.86 15.71 5.17
C TRP A 565 37.86 15.60 6.34
N TRP A 566 37.57 14.80 7.36
CA TRP A 566 38.45 14.63 8.53
C TRP A 566 39.67 13.74 8.26
N GLU A 567 39.74 13.10 7.09
CA GLU A 567 40.95 12.41 6.62
C GLU A 567 41.92 13.37 5.89
N ALA A 568 41.56 14.65 5.77
CA ALA A 568 42.45 15.66 5.21
C ALA A 568 43.54 16.09 6.21
N ASN A 569 44.71 16.46 5.69
CA ASN A 569 45.83 16.99 6.50
C ASN A 569 45.65 18.47 6.88
N CYS A 570 44.55 19.11 6.51
CA CYS A 570 44.32 20.55 6.61
C CYS A 570 42.99 20.87 7.32
N THR A 571 42.82 20.22 8.47
CA THR A 571 41.68 20.35 9.38
C THR A 571 41.95 21.43 10.44
N TYR A 572 40.90 22.14 10.86
CA TYR A 572 40.95 23.25 11.79
C TYR A 572 39.83 23.17 12.83
N GLY A 573 40.05 23.79 13.99
CA GLY A 573 39.07 23.89 15.07
C GLY A 573 39.30 22.90 16.20
N LYS A 574 38.48 22.97 17.24
CA LYS A 574 38.57 22.12 18.42
C LYS A 574 37.21 21.94 19.11
N VAL A 575 36.96 20.73 19.60
CA VAL A 575 35.73 20.32 20.27
C VAL A 575 36.04 19.24 21.31
N PHE A 576 35.29 19.19 22.41
CA PHE A 576 35.30 18.02 23.29
C PHE A 576 34.32 16.99 22.72
N ASP A 577 34.75 15.75 22.49
CA ASP A 577 33.95 14.76 21.77
C ASP A 577 34.08 13.35 22.38
N SER A 578 33.01 12.55 22.37
CA SER A 578 32.97 11.20 22.93
C SER A 578 32.97 10.04 21.92
N HIS A 579 33.27 10.29 20.63
CA HIS A 579 33.20 9.33 19.52
C HIS A 579 33.99 8.02 19.72
N ARG A 580 35.00 8.04 20.59
CA ARG A 580 35.84 6.87 20.93
C ARG A 580 35.35 6.09 22.16
N GLY A 581 34.19 6.46 22.70
CA GLY A 581 33.61 5.87 23.92
C GLY A 581 34.07 6.53 25.22
N TYR A 582 34.83 7.63 25.16
CA TYR A 582 35.19 8.48 26.29
C TYR A 582 35.35 9.93 25.82
N MET A 583 35.09 10.89 26.73
CA MET A 583 35.21 12.32 26.43
C MET A 583 36.68 12.74 26.31
N GLU A 584 37.08 13.29 25.16
CA GLU A 584 38.43 13.83 24.93
C GLU A 584 38.41 15.15 24.16
N LEU A 585 39.50 15.91 24.25
CA LEU A 585 39.69 17.08 23.41
C LEU A 585 40.13 16.64 22.01
N VAL A 586 39.27 16.82 21.02
CA VAL A 586 39.63 16.73 19.60
C VAL A 586 40.09 18.11 19.15
N ALA A 587 41.39 18.28 18.98
CA ALA A 587 42.00 19.52 18.52
C ALA A 587 42.72 19.32 17.18
N PHE A 588 42.29 20.05 16.16
CA PHE A 588 42.94 20.14 14.86
C PHE A 588 43.92 21.32 14.83
N GLN A 589 44.29 21.82 13.64
CA GLN A 589 45.18 22.97 13.53
C GLN A 589 44.54 24.24 14.11
N ASN A 590 45.40 25.11 14.65
CA ASN A 590 44.95 26.41 15.16
C ASN A 590 44.66 27.37 14.01
N VAL A 591 43.62 28.18 14.19
CA VAL A 591 43.33 29.32 13.32
C VAL A 591 44.17 30.52 13.79
N GLU A 592 44.99 31.07 12.90
CA GLU A 592 45.91 32.18 13.23
C GLU A 592 45.20 33.54 13.26
N ASN A 593 44.34 33.79 12.28
CA ASN A 593 43.58 35.03 12.11
C ASN A 593 42.22 34.96 12.83
N GLU A 594 41.25 35.80 12.46
CA GLU A 594 39.90 35.77 13.05
C GLU A 594 39.14 34.47 12.73
N TYR A 595 39.30 33.98 11.49
CA TYR A 595 38.75 32.71 11.01
C TYR A 595 39.64 32.09 9.94
N GLN A 596 39.44 30.80 9.65
CA GLN A 596 40.01 30.07 8.53
C GLN A 596 38.89 29.68 7.56
N GLU A 597 39.02 30.04 6.29
CA GLU A 597 38.09 29.59 5.24
C GLU A 597 38.26 28.09 4.98
N VAL A 598 37.16 27.35 4.87
CA VAL A 598 37.11 25.90 4.72
C VAL A 598 36.12 25.46 3.64
N GLN A 599 36.26 24.23 3.13
CA GLN A 599 35.34 23.67 2.13
C GLN A 599 34.18 22.87 2.76
N CYS A 600 34.44 22.21 3.89
CA CYS A 600 33.43 21.49 4.65
C CYS A 600 33.62 21.75 6.14
N ILE A 601 32.51 21.83 6.85
CA ILE A 601 32.44 21.84 8.32
C ILE A 601 31.70 20.60 8.82
N ASP A 602 31.91 20.28 10.09
CA ASP A 602 31.13 19.26 10.79
C ASP A 602 29.71 19.73 11.10
N GLY A 603 28.73 18.83 10.96
CA GLY A 603 27.33 19.10 11.23
C GLY A 603 26.95 19.31 12.69
N LEU A 604 27.83 19.06 13.67
CA LEU A 604 27.50 19.15 15.10
C LEU A 604 27.05 20.56 15.54
N ILE A 605 27.65 21.60 14.95
CA ILE A 605 27.20 23.00 15.05
C ILE A 605 27.42 23.66 13.69
N MET A 606 26.35 24.12 13.07
CA MET A 606 26.38 24.92 11.85
C MET A 606 25.64 26.24 12.08
N ILE A 607 26.26 27.37 11.76
CA ILE A 607 25.66 28.69 11.99
C ILE A 607 25.61 29.48 10.69
N THR A 608 24.43 29.96 10.31
CA THR A 608 24.21 30.70 9.06
C THR A 608 23.71 32.12 9.33
N GLN A 609 24.02 33.07 8.43
CA GLN A 609 23.38 34.40 8.42
C GLN A 609 22.47 34.67 7.20
N TYR A 610 22.33 33.67 6.32
CA TYR A 610 21.49 33.71 5.11
C TYR A 610 20.72 32.40 4.97
N ASP A 611 19.53 32.45 4.37
CA ASP A 611 18.71 31.27 4.14
C ASP A 611 18.99 30.68 2.75
N LEU A 612 19.69 29.54 2.74
CA LEU A 612 19.83 28.68 1.57
C LEU A 612 19.09 27.36 1.79
N PRO A 613 18.33 26.86 0.81
CA PRO A 613 17.61 25.60 0.96
C PRO A 613 18.58 24.44 1.15
N TRP A 614 18.28 23.56 2.09
CA TRP A 614 19.01 22.32 2.31
C TRP A 614 18.60 21.31 1.23
N ARG A 615 19.59 20.63 0.65
CA ARG A 615 19.42 19.66 -0.45
C ARG A 615 18.76 18.35 0.00
N GLU A 616 17.55 18.42 0.55
CA GLU A 616 16.76 17.26 0.97
C GLU A 616 16.33 16.38 -0.20
N ASP A 617 16.43 16.89 -1.43
CA ASP A 617 16.28 16.15 -2.68
C ASP A 617 17.41 15.13 -2.90
N LEU A 618 18.62 15.41 -2.38
CA LEU A 618 19.79 14.52 -2.48
C LEU A 618 20.18 13.85 -1.16
N PHE A 619 20.07 14.57 -0.04
CA PHE A 619 20.51 14.16 1.29
C PHE A 619 19.30 13.99 2.21
N ASN A 620 18.51 12.95 1.94
CA ASN A 620 17.27 12.64 2.66
C ASN A 620 17.46 11.66 3.84
N GLY A 621 18.67 11.60 4.40
CA GLY A 621 19.00 10.83 5.60
C GLY A 621 19.73 11.66 6.65
N TRP A 622 20.72 11.05 7.31
CA TRP A 622 21.38 11.62 8.50
C TRP A 622 22.84 12.04 8.26
N HIS A 623 23.37 11.83 7.06
CA HIS A 623 24.78 12.02 6.73
C HIS A 623 24.95 13.01 5.57
N PHE A 624 26.11 13.69 5.52
CA PHE A 624 26.55 14.58 4.43
C PHE A 624 25.68 15.82 4.14
N TYR A 625 24.60 16.05 4.89
CA TYR A 625 23.81 17.29 4.77
C TYR A 625 24.64 18.54 5.11
N ASP A 626 25.60 18.39 6.02
CA ASP A 626 26.55 19.41 6.49
C ASP A 626 27.59 19.79 5.43
N CYS A 627 28.24 18.77 4.85
CA CYS A 627 29.18 18.91 3.74
C CYS A 627 28.47 19.47 2.50
N SER A 628 27.28 18.95 2.20
CA SER A 628 26.44 19.45 1.10
C SER A 628 26.09 20.92 1.28
N GLN A 629 25.63 21.32 2.48
CA GLN A 629 25.29 22.71 2.74
C GLN A 629 26.51 23.62 2.66
N SER A 630 27.67 23.17 3.12
CA SER A 630 28.93 23.90 2.93
C SER A 630 29.19 24.21 1.46
N MET A 631 29.02 23.21 0.59
CA MET A 631 29.19 23.38 -0.86
C MET A 631 28.15 24.30 -1.49
N GLU A 632 26.89 24.26 -1.04
CA GLU A 632 25.84 25.15 -1.56
C GLU A 632 26.06 26.62 -1.15
N PHE A 633 26.59 26.89 0.05
CA PHE A 633 27.03 28.24 0.43
C PHE A 633 28.18 28.75 -0.44
N ILE A 634 29.17 27.88 -0.72
CA ILE A 634 30.29 28.22 -1.62
C ILE A 634 29.79 28.52 -3.03
N LYS A 635 28.89 27.68 -3.58
CA LYS A 635 28.27 27.91 -4.89
C LYS A 635 27.47 29.21 -4.96
N ALA A 636 26.82 29.60 -3.86
CA ALA A 636 26.10 30.87 -3.73
C ALA A 636 27.04 32.09 -3.57
N GLY A 637 28.36 31.88 -3.50
CA GLY A 637 29.37 32.94 -3.44
C GLY A 637 29.75 33.37 -2.02
N TYR A 638 29.35 32.62 -0.99
CA TYR A 638 29.68 32.90 0.40
C TYR A 638 30.89 32.08 0.89
N LYS A 639 31.59 32.61 1.89
CA LYS A 639 32.63 31.88 2.61
C LYS A 639 32.01 30.96 3.66
N VAL A 640 32.58 29.76 3.77
CA VAL A 640 32.38 28.83 4.88
C VAL A 640 33.63 28.87 5.74
N VAL A 641 33.50 29.03 7.06
CA VAL A 641 34.64 29.32 7.93
C VAL A 641 34.64 28.54 9.24
N VAL A 642 35.84 28.32 9.79
CA VAL A 642 36.06 27.88 11.18
C VAL A 642 36.71 29.05 11.94
N PRO A 643 36.10 29.54 13.03
CA PRO A 643 36.58 30.73 13.73
C PRO A 643 37.75 30.40 14.65
N ARG A 644 38.50 31.44 15.04
CA ARG A 644 39.57 31.28 16.02
C ARG A 644 39.02 31.00 17.41
N GLN A 645 39.27 29.78 17.85
CA GLN A 645 38.89 29.31 19.18
C GLN A 645 40.10 29.40 20.12
N GLN A 646 40.01 30.19 21.19
CA GLN A 646 41.00 30.16 22.28
C GLN A 646 40.85 28.86 23.08
N GLN A 647 39.61 28.56 23.46
CA GLN A 647 39.17 27.31 24.10
C GLN A 647 38.08 26.65 23.24
N PRO A 648 37.84 25.34 23.37
CA PRO A 648 36.73 24.67 22.70
C PRO A 648 35.40 25.34 23.02
N TRP A 649 34.55 25.51 22.00
CA TRP A 649 33.27 26.19 22.16
C TRP A 649 32.17 25.27 22.67
N CYS A 650 32.28 23.98 22.41
CA CYS A 650 31.26 23.00 22.75
C CYS A 650 31.83 21.63 23.13
N ILE A 651 30.94 20.84 23.72
CA ILE A 651 31.07 19.41 23.99
C ILE A 651 30.06 18.68 23.09
N HIS A 652 30.44 17.55 22.51
CA HIS A 652 29.58 16.69 21.70
C HIS A 652 29.61 15.27 22.26
N ASP A 653 28.53 14.87 22.94
CA ASP A 653 28.44 13.55 23.56
C ASP A 653 27.73 12.54 22.65
N CYS A 654 28.42 12.05 21.61
CA CYS A 654 27.87 11.16 20.58
C CYS A 654 27.99 9.67 20.88
N GLY A 655 28.71 9.27 21.93
CA GLY A 655 29.04 7.87 22.16
C GLY A 655 29.87 7.27 21.02
N ILE A 656 29.93 5.93 20.90
CA ILE A 656 30.70 5.29 19.82
C ILE A 656 29.93 5.46 18.50
N ILE A 657 30.51 6.23 17.57
CA ILE A 657 29.90 6.50 16.26
C ILE A 657 29.95 5.23 15.39
N GLY A 658 28.78 4.72 14.99
CA GLY A 658 28.64 3.70 13.95
C GLY A 658 28.35 4.33 12.58
N LEU A 659 29.08 3.92 11.54
CA LEU A 659 28.80 4.30 10.14
C LEU A 659 27.59 3.52 9.57
N THR A 660 26.47 3.52 10.28
CA THR A 660 25.21 2.89 9.85
C THR A 660 24.32 3.91 9.13
N ASN A 661 23.13 3.50 8.66
CA ASN A 661 22.12 4.41 8.07
C ASN A 661 22.54 5.12 6.76
N GLY A 662 23.21 4.40 5.84
CA GLY A 662 23.44 4.88 4.46
C GLY A 662 24.62 5.82 4.29
N TYR A 663 25.54 5.93 5.27
CA TYR A 663 26.72 6.81 5.21
C TYR A 663 27.50 6.67 3.88
N HIS A 664 27.78 5.43 3.45
CA HIS A 664 28.53 5.20 2.21
C HIS A 664 27.77 5.58 0.93
N ASP A 665 26.44 5.52 0.96
CA ASP A 665 25.60 5.89 -0.18
C ASP A 665 25.54 7.42 -0.31
N TYR A 666 25.29 8.14 0.79
CA TYR A 666 25.33 9.61 0.81
C TYR A 666 26.72 10.17 0.53
N ARG A 667 27.77 9.50 1.01
CA ARG A 667 29.16 9.81 0.63
C ARG A 667 29.35 9.75 -0.89
N ARG A 668 28.82 8.71 -1.54
CA ARG A 668 28.90 8.56 -3.00
C ARG A 668 28.12 9.67 -3.70
N VAL A 669 26.89 9.94 -3.26
CA VAL A 669 26.07 11.06 -3.77
C VAL A 669 26.82 12.38 -3.65
N PHE A 670 27.45 12.66 -2.50
CA PHE A 670 28.24 13.86 -2.28
C PHE A 670 29.45 13.96 -3.23
N VAL A 671 30.26 12.90 -3.32
CA VAL A 671 31.41 12.85 -4.23
C VAL A 671 30.96 13.07 -5.67
N ASP A 672 29.89 12.39 -6.09
CA ASP A 672 29.36 12.46 -7.45
C ASP A 672 28.79 13.85 -7.78
N THR A 673 28.19 14.52 -6.81
CA THR A 673 27.53 15.82 -6.99
C THR A 673 28.51 16.99 -6.91
N TYR A 674 29.51 16.92 -6.03
CA TYR A 674 30.34 18.09 -5.67
C TYR A 674 31.83 17.94 -5.98
N LEU A 675 32.38 16.72 -6.02
CA LEU A 675 33.82 16.51 -6.15
C LEU A 675 34.24 15.99 -7.52
N LYS A 676 33.32 15.45 -8.32
CA LYS A 676 33.59 15.13 -9.73
C LYS A 676 33.66 16.43 -10.54
N THR A 677 34.85 16.77 -11.02
CA THR A 677 35.00 17.71 -12.13
C THR A 677 34.63 17.00 -13.43
N ASP A 678 33.80 17.62 -14.27
CA ASP A 678 33.57 17.17 -15.64
C ASP A 678 34.92 16.97 -16.33
N VAL A 679 35.17 15.74 -16.79
CA VAL A 679 36.31 15.39 -17.66
C VAL A 679 35.87 15.52 -19.11
#